data_AF-A0A2M7GLY0-F1
#
_entry.id   AF-A0A2M7GLY0-F1
#
_cell.length_a   1.000
_cell.length_b   1.000
_cell.length_c   1.000
_cell.angle_alpha   90.00
_cell.angle_beta   90.00
_cell.angle_gamma   90.00
#
_symmetry.space_group_name_H-M   'P 1'
#
loop_
_entity.id
_entity.type
_entity.pdbx_description
1 polymer ?
#
loop_
_entity_poly.entity_id
_entity_poly.type
_entity_poly.pdbx_seq_one_letter_code
_entity_poly.pdbx_strand_id
1 'polypeptide(L)'
;MAVISRGYGRRRRRVRTVECGPIKQQISRARQRTAGNARVTTVGRTGMHLGRTTYRAAILAGLALIGAAVAAPHLAAPALAAREGADAPDLRRGTGRLDLSIVRRVQSALATLGVYAGVIDGKLNQNLTSAIRLYQQQAGLKVTGRITDSLLDHLERSLRVSRLLNDLDSTRRKAMDDARKALMAHPATRDLIDEGVVEPADAARNAAPCLDKPTVRCLLAEAFESAKAIAKRDLRDWALGEILAAQARAGLMKQAMETTRRIQDPRLIMVALRDIAQAQARAGREEEALAAAEIIPDSRTQIEALAVIADTQARHGYLQAAQDTATLLYSMARYIKVPADQVTFATRAAVTLYRAGDRETADAALHLARLTAANKVPQAAKVAAWRQVAGALADLDQLDDALVLADQVVRRSDKAAVLISAAQSAIRAGRLDTAMELAHGIDAERYRVLVLGEIAVATARAGDRPGAEAVMDEAFADAEAVALPFARSYAISRLVLALSDMARIKDQPVEIIGERFARARVAAEGITDPRLHAQVLFEIAAQQRRLGLPLDQTRISESRANATADVIPSAVSRVWVHGDVATRHARAGEEELARAAFDRALAEGRRIDNSWARARAMAKLAQTLIDLAAPKTAATADEMSKEAP
;
A
#
# COMPACT_ATOMS: atom_id res chain seq x y z
N MET A 1 51.27 44.52 -21.72
CA MET A 1 50.38 45.68 -22.02
C MET A 1 49.43 45.83 -20.83
N ALA A 2 49.78 46.57 -19.78
CA ALA A 2 49.74 48.04 -19.63
C ALA A 2 48.33 48.56 -19.27
N VAL A 3 48.03 48.71 -17.96
CA VAL A 3 47.84 49.96 -17.14
C VAL A 3 46.37 50.46 -17.20
N ILE A 4 45.61 50.74 -16.12
CA ILE A 4 45.58 51.89 -15.17
C ILE A 4 44.51 51.52 -14.09
N SER A 5 44.78 51.39 -12.78
CA SER A 5 45.16 52.33 -11.69
C SER A 5 44.01 53.08 -10.97
N ARG A 6 43.91 52.87 -9.64
CA ARG A 6 43.68 53.80 -8.50
C ARG A 6 43.02 53.02 -7.34
N GLY A 7 43.46 53.01 -6.07
CA GLY A 7 44.48 53.75 -5.32
C GLY A 7 43.88 54.40 -4.06
N TYR A 8 44.47 54.10 -2.89
CA TYR A 8 44.38 54.76 -1.55
C TYR A 8 43.24 54.37 -0.59
N GLY A 9 43.47 54.12 0.72
CA GLY A 9 44.69 54.31 1.51
C GLY A 9 44.64 53.69 2.93
N ARG A 10 45.83 53.37 3.44
CA ARG A 10 46.13 53.03 4.85
C ARG A 10 46.34 54.31 5.67
N ARG A 11 45.86 54.33 6.92
CA ARG A 11 46.54 55.07 8.02
C ARG A 11 46.59 54.20 9.29
N ARG A 12 47.83 53.97 9.76
CA ARG A 12 48.19 53.51 11.10
C ARG A 12 48.36 54.73 12.02
N ARG A 13 48.01 54.63 13.31
CA ARG A 13 48.71 55.25 14.46
C ARG A 13 48.47 54.39 15.73
N ARG A 14 49.55 53.77 16.23
CA ARG A 14 50.20 53.97 17.55
C ARG A 14 49.36 53.55 18.76
N VAL A 15 49.62 52.36 19.33
CA VAL A 15 50.55 52.07 20.46
C VAL A 15 49.97 52.48 21.82
N ARG A 16 49.61 51.47 22.64
CA ARG A 16 50.08 51.35 24.02
C ARG A 16 50.09 49.88 24.45
N THR A 17 51.25 49.50 24.96
CA THR A 17 51.69 48.25 25.56
C THR A 17 51.08 48.04 26.94
N VAL A 18 50.71 46.80 27.28
CA VAL A 18 50.89 46.21 28.61
C VAL A 18 51.31 44.75 28.41
N GLU A 19 52.55 44.44 28.76
CA GLU A 19 53.09 43.10 29.04
C GLU A 19 52.48 42.58 30.37
N CYS A 20 52.21 41.29 30.59
CA CYS A 20 53.20 40.26 30.89
C CYS A 20 52.57 38.84 30.85
N GLY A 21 53.18 37.95 30.05
CA GLY A 21 53.78 36.68 30.51
C GLY A 21 52.92 35.43 30.83
N PRO A 22 53.45 34.20 30.60
CA PRO A 22 52.67 33.00 30.28
C PRO A 22 52.84 31.82 31.25
N ILE A 23 51.93 30.83 31.22
CA ILE A 23 52.22 29.47 31.72
C ILE A 23 51.79 28.44 30.66
N LYS A 24 52.79 27.80 30.05
CA LYS A 24 52.70 26.53 29.33
C LYS A 24 53.44 25.47 30.14
N GLN A 25 53.07 24.21 29.86
CA GLN A 25 53.73 22.93 30.19
C GLN A 25 53.31 22.26 31.51
N GLN A 26 52.55 21.17 31.36
CA GLN A 26 53.09 19.84 31.61
C GLN A 26 52.57 18.84 30.58
N ILE A 27 53.40 17.84 30.30
CA ILE A 27 53.52 17.05 29.07
C ILE A 27 53.26 15.56 29.39
N SER A 28 52.49 14.90 28.51
CA SER A 28 52.56 13.50 28.05
C SER A 28 52.78 12.31 29.01
N ARG A 29 52.01 11.24 28.73
CA ARG A 29 52.35 9.77 28.64
C ARG A 29 51.16 8.97 29.22
N ALA A 30 50.64 7.89 28.65
CA ALA A 30 51.17 6.95 27.67
C ALA A 30 50.06 6.12 26.97
N ARG A 31 50.36 5.70 25.73
CA ARG A 31 50.22 4.35 25.11
C ARG A 31 48.85 3.67 25.07
N GLN A 32 48.30 3.45 23.86
CA GLN A 32 48.54 2.34 22.91
C GLN A 32 47.86 1.00 23.27
N ARG A 33 47.24 0.40 22.23
CA ARG A 33 46.54 -0.91 22.13
C ARG A 33 45.05 -0.79 22.50
N THR A 34 44.10 -0.95 21.58
CA THR A 34 43.85 -2.16 20.76
C THR A 34 43.24 -1.86 19.38
N ALA A 35 43.55 -2.75 18.44
CA ALA A 35 42.97 -2.86 17.11
C ALA A 35 41.54 -3.45 17.15
N GLY A 36 40.76 -3.23 16.10
CA GLY A 36 39.58 -4.06 15.82
C GLY A 36 38.53 -3.39 14.94
N ASN A 37 38.57 -3.68 13.64
CA ASN A 37 37.51 -3.46 12.64
C ASN A 37 36.08 -3.46 13.23
N ALA A 38 35.45 -2.28 13.31
CA ALA A 38 34.01 -2.17 13.50
C ALA A 38 33.36 -1.97 12.13
N ARG A 39 32.86 -3.08 11.55
CA ARG A 39 31.89 -3.03 10.46
C ARG A 39 30.69 -2.22 10.94
N VAL A 40 30.40 -1.14 10.21
CA VAL A 40 29.14 -0.40 10.29
C VAL A 40 28.02 -1.39 9.93
N THR A 41 27.34 -1.93 10.95
CA THR A 41 26.08 -2.65 10.75
C THR A 41 24.98 -1.61 10.67
N THR A 42 24.59 -1.32 9.44
CA THR A 42 23.39 -0.60 9.05
C THR A 42 22.16 -1.27 9.68
N VAL A 43 21.54 -0.59 10.65
CA VAL A 43 20.22 -0.97 11.17
C VAL A 43 19.18 -0.40 10.21
N GLY A 44 18.52 -1.29 9.47
CA GLY A 44 17.57 -0.97 8.41
C GLY A 44 16.37 -0.17 8.89
N ARG A 45 16.09 0.92 8.17
CA ARG A 45 14.90 1.77 8.26
C ARG A 45 13.65 1.04 7.77
N THR A 46 12.61 0.99 8.60
CA THR A 46 11.22 0.75 8.22
C THR A 46 10.50 2.11 8.09
N GLY A 47 10.34 2.59 6.86
CA GLY A 47 9.68 3.88 6.55
C GLY A 47 8.29 3.65 5.98
N MET A 48 7.24 4.11 6.67
CA MET A 48 5.83 3.83 6.39
C MET A 48 5.29 4.61 5.17
N HIS A 49 5.39 4.04 3.96
CA HIS A 49 4.69 4.53 2.77
C HIS A 49 3.25 4.00 2.74
N LEU A 50 2.27 4.83 3.14
CA LEU A 50 0.86 4.60 2.76
C LEU A 50 0.68 5.03 1.28
N GLY A 51 0.73 4.05 0.39
CA GLY A 51 0.27 4.19 -0.99
C GLY A 51 -1.26 4.34 -1.02
N ARG A 52 -1.74 5.52 -1.37
CA ARG A 52 -3.15 5.75 -1.74
C ARG A 52 -3.35 5.34 -3.20
N THR A 53 -3.70 4.10 -3.44
CA THR A 53 -4.44 3.70 -4.66
C THR A 53 -5.94 3.79 -4.36
N THR A 54 -6.65 4.43 -5.27
CA THR A 54 -8.04 4.85 -5.17
C THR A 54 -9.01 3.68 -4.92
N TYR A 55 -9.69 3.71 -3.77
CA TYR A 55 -10.91 2.95 -3.50
C TYR A 55 -12.04 3.41 -4.44
N ARG A 56 -12.38 2.59 -5.44
CA ARG A 56 -13.70 2.60 -6.09
C ARG A 56 -14.08 1.19 -6.55
N ALA A 57 -14.70 0.44 -5.65
CA ALA A 57 -15.65 -0.63 -5.99
C ALA A 57 -16.36 -1.11 -4.71
N ALA A 58 -17.57 -0.59 -4.48
CA ALA A 58 -18.55 -1.20 -3.59
C ALA A 58 -19.94 -0.97 -4.19
N ILE A 59 -20.84 -1.90 -3.91
CA ILE A 59 -22.24 -2.02 -4.38
C ILE A 59 -22.38 -2.88 -5.65
N LEU A 60 -22.51 -4.20 -5.45
CA LEU A 60 -23.62 -5.04 -5.97
C LEU A 60 -23.40 -6.49 -5.53
N ALA A 61 -23.98 -6.88 -4.39
CA ALA A 61 -24.31 -8.27 -4.07
C ALA A 61 -25.30 -8.29 -2.91
N GLY A 62 -26.58 -8.45 -3.24
CA GLY A 62 -27.65 -8.58 -2.26
C GLY A 62 -29.00 -8.70 -2.93
N LEU A 63 -29.38 -9.93 -3.30
CA LEU A 63 -30.73 -10.51 -3.26
C LEU A 63 -30.86 -11.63 -4.32
N ALA A 64 -30.55 -12.85 -3.91
CA ALA A 64 -31.14 -14.05 -4.49
C ALA A 64 -31.14 -15.13 -3.41
N LEU A 65 -32.27 -15.28 -2.71
CA LEU A 65 -32.51 -16.46 -1.90
C LEU A 65 -34.01 -16.81 -1.91
N ILE A 66 -34.22 -18.10 -2.19
CA ILE A 66 -35.33 -18.98 -1.78
C ILE A 66 -36.46 -19.17 -2.82
N GLY A 67 -36.40 -20.35 -3.45
CA GLY A 67 -37.56 -21.05 -3.98
C GLY A 67 -37.76 -22.38 -3.23
N ALA A 68 -39.02 -22.81 -3.21
CA ALA A 68 -39.58 -24.10 -2.74
C ALA A 68 -40.03 -24.19 -1.26
N ALA A 69 -41.33 -24.01 -1.04
CA ALA A 69 -42.19 -25.03 -0.40
C ALA A 69 -43.69 -24.73 -0.68
N VAL A 70 -44.43 -25.79 -1.00
CA VAL A 70 -45.85 -25.83 -1.38
C VAL A 70 -46.73 -26.11 -0.16
N ALA A 71 -47.89 -25.45 -0.03
CA ALA A 71 -49.22 -26.03 0.28
C ALA A 71 -50.23 -24.96 0.76
N ALA A 72 -51.41 -24.91 0.14
CA ALA A 72 -52.65 -24.26 0.59
C ALA A 72 -53.53 -25.30 1.37
N PRO A 73 -54.81 -25.09 1.81
CA PRO A 73 -55.78 -24.01 1.48
C PRO A 73 -56.88 -23.60 2.54
N HIS A 74 -57.77 -22.65 2.14
CA HIS A 74 -59.19 -22.38 2.57
C HIS A 74 -59.47 -21.73 3.96
N LEU A 75 -60.46 -20.86 4.25
CA LEU A 75 -61.72 -20.36 3.63
C LEU A 75 -62.27 -19.10 4.42
N ALA A 76 -63.07 -18.26 3.73
CA ALA A 76 -64.24 -17.44 4.19
C ALA A 76 -64.12 -16.04 4.89
N ALA A 77 -64.88 -15.09 4.31
CA ALA A 77 -65.16 -13.64 4.51
C ALA A 77 -66.07 -13.26 5.72
N PRO A 78 -66.70 -12.05 5.88
CA PRO A 78 -66.41 -10.65 5.46
C PRO A 78 -66.56 -9.56 6.59
N ALA A 79 -66.16 -8.33 6.25
CA ALA A 79 -66.70 -6.98 6.59
C ALA A 79 -67.29 -6.64 7.98
N LEU A 80 -66.69 -5.64 8.63
CA LEU A 80 -67.46 -4.51 9.20
C LEU A 80 -66.63 -3.22 9.19
N ALA A 81 -67.31 -2.12 8.88
CA ALA A 81 -66.78 -0.78 8.68
C ALA A 81 -66.34 -0.11 9.98
N ALA A 82 -65.30 0.74 9.89
CA ALA A 82 -65.16 1.93 10.71
C ALA A 82 -64.60 3.05 9.84
N ARG A 83 -65.35 4.15 9.81
CA ARG A 83 -65.14 5.34 8.97
C ARG A 83 -64.92 6.49 9.94
N GLU A 84 -63.74 7.09 9.94
CA GLU A 84 -63.36 8.37 10.58
C GLU A 84 -61.86 8.55 10.31
N GLY A 85 -61.30 9.68 9.90
CA GLY A 85 -61.80 10.99 9.52
C GLY A 85 -60.75 11.61 8.57
N ALA A 86 -61.21 12.53 7.74
CA ALA A 86 -60.38 13.24 6.78
C ALA A 86 -59.47 14.24 7.48
N ASP A 87 -58.16 14.14 7.23
CA ASP A 87 -57.27 15.30 7.22
C ASP A 87 -56.50 15.29 5.91
N ALA A 88 -56.90 16.19 5.03
CA ALA A 88 -56.17 16.57 3.84
C ALA A 88 -55.53 17.95 4.09
N PRO A 89 -54.31 18.19 3.58
CA PRO A 89 -54.05 19.42 2.87
C PRO A 89 -54.36 19.17 1.39
N ASP A 90 -55.33 19.96 0.95
CA ASP A 90 -55.80 20.14 -0.41
C ASP A 90 -54.67 20.50 -1.38
N LEU A 91 -54.62 19.79 -2.52
CA LEU A 91 -53.96 20.27 -3.74
C LEU A 91 -54.85 19.98 -4.96
N ARG A 92 -56.04 20.58 -4.98
CA ARG A 92 -56.74 20.86 -6.24
C ARG A 92 -57.25 22.30 -6.28
N ARG A 93 -56.37 23.22 -6.70
CA ARG A 93 -56.58 24.10 -7.89
C ARG A 93 -55.43 25.09 -8.07
N GLY A 94 -54.60 24.80 -9.08
CA GLY A 94 -53.66 25.72 -9.71
C GLY A 94 -53.30 25.17 -11.10
N THR A 95 -54.03 25.63 -12.11
CA THR A 95 -53.71 25.67 -13.56
C THR A 95 -52.82 24.56 -14.17
N GLY A 96 -53.40 23.80 -15.12
CA GLY A 96 -52.84 22.65 -15.87
C GLY A 96 -51.59 22.88 -16.75
N ARG A 97 -50.57 23.55 -16.23
CA ARG A 97 -49.24 23.70 -16.84
C ARG A 97 -48.11 23.12 -15.96
N LEU A 98 -48.39 22.87 -14.67
CA LEU A 98 -47.44 22.30 -13.70
C LEU A 98 -47.40 20.76 -13.67
N ASP A 99 -48.51 20.05 -13.89
CA ASP A 99 -48.58 18.57 -13.84
C ASP A 99 -47.94 17.88 -15.08
N LEU A 100 -48.14 18.46 -16.28
CA LEU A 100 -47.50 18.01 -17.52
C LEU A 100 -45.96 18.00 -17.43
N SER A 101 -45.38 18.94 -16.68
CA SER A 101 -43.93 19.03 -16.50
C SER A 101 -43.38 17.85 -15.68
N ILE A 102 -44.13 17.39 -14.68
CA ILE A 102 -43.75 16.27 -13.81
C ILE A 102 -43.90 14.95 -14.57
N VAL A 103 -45.01 14.77 -15.30
CA VAL A 103 -45.20 13.56 -16.13
C VAL A 103 -44.11 13.45 -17.19
N ARG A 104 -43.74 14.55 -17.87
CA ARG A 104 -42.61 14.56 -18.82
C ARG A 104 -41.28 14.25 -18.16
N ARG A 105 -41.03 14.79 -16.96
CA ARG A 105 -39.80 14.49 -16.19
C ARG A 105 -39.73 13.01 -15.86
N VAL A 106 -40.83 12.39 -15.43
CA VAL A 106 -40.89 10.95 -15.12
C VAL A 106 -40.72 10.10 -16.38
N GLN A 107 -41.41 10.42 -17.48
CA GLN A 107 -41.22 9.74 -18.78
C GLN A 107 -39.76 9.83 -19.23
N SER A 108 -39.16 11.02 -19.16
CA SER A 108 -37.76 11.24 -19.56
C SER A 108 -36.79 10.50 -18.64
N ALA A 109 -37.04 10.49 -17.33
CA ALA A 109 -36.22 9.79 -16.36
C ALA A 109 -36.25 8.27 -16.59
N LEU A 110 -37.44 7.70 -16.72
CA LEU A 110 -37.62 6.28 -16.99
C LEU A 110 -37.07 5.88 -18.37
N ALA A 111 -37.17 6.76 -19.37
CA ALA A 111 -36.57 6.52 -20.69
C ALA A 111 -35.04 6.53 -20.63
N THR A 112 -34.45 7.49 -19.92
CA THR A 112 -32.99 7.56 -19.71
C THR A 112 -32.47 6.33 -18.98
N LEU A 113 -33.26 5.79 -18.04
CA LEU A 113 -32.94 4.56 -17.31
C LEU A 113 -33.27 3.28 -18.09
N GLY A 114 -33.78 3.39 -19.31
CA GLY A 114 -34.10 2.25 -20.19
C GLY A 114 -35.36 1.47 -19.81
N VAL A 115 -36.18 1.98 -18.87
CA VAL A 115 -37.40 1.32 -18.38
C VAL A 115 -38.65 1.76 -19.14
N TYR A 116 -38.59 2.89 -19.84
CA TYR A 116 -39.69 3.42 -20.65
C TYR A 116 -39.28 3.61 -22.12
N ALA A 117 -39.98 2.94 -23.03
CA ALA A 117 -39.74 3.02 -24.48
C ALA A 117 -40.81 3.83 -25.24
N GLY A 118 -41.69 4.53 -24.52
CA GLY A 118 -42.77 5.33 -25.13
C GLY A 118 -42.35 6.76 -25.48
N VAL A 119 -43.24 7.47 -26.18
CA VAL A 119 -43.05 8.89 -26.51
C VAL A 119 -43.14 9.78 -25.27
N ILE A 120 -42.26 10.79 -25.17
CA ILE A 120 -42.24 11.76 -24.07
C ILE A 120 -43.20 12.91 -24.42
N ASP A 121 -44.50 12.64 -24.28
CA ASP A 121 -45.56 13.59 -24.64
C ASP A 121 -46.14 14.36 -23.42
N GLY A 122 -45.85 13.90 -22.21
CA GLY A 122 -46.39 14.40 -20.95
C GLY A 122 -47.75 13.82 -20.57
N LYS A 123 -48.20 12.75 -21.25
CA LYS A 123 -49.49 12.11 -20.99
C LYS A 123 -49.32 10.88 -20.10
N LEU A 124 -50.15 10.80 -19.06
CA LEU A 124 -50.28 9.59 -18.26
C LEU A 124 -51.04 8.52 -19.08
N ASN A 125 -50.31 7.56 -19.64
CA ASN A 125 -50.87 6.44 -20.40
C ASN A 125 -50.58 5.09 -19.71
N GLN A 126 -51.19 4.01 -20.21
CA GLN A 126 -50.95 2.67 -19.67
C GLN A 126 -49.48 2.27 -19.77
N ASN A 127 -48.78 2.64 -20.84
CA ASN A 127 -47.36 2.33 -21.02
C ASN A 127 -46.48 2.98 -19.93
N LEU A 128 -46.74 4.24 -19.59
CA LEU A 128 -46.03 4.95 -18.52
C LEU A 128 -46.38 4.36 -17.16
N THR A 129 -47.66 4.04 -16.93
CA THR A 129 -48.12 3.39 -15.69
C THR A 129 -47.43 2.04 -15.48
N SER A 130 -47.28 1.24 -16.54
CA SER A 130 -46.57 -0.04 -16.51
C SER A 130 -45.07 0.14 -16.25
N ALA A 131 -44.43 1.12 -16.90
CA ALA A 131 -43.02 1.44 -16.66
C ALA A 131 -42.76 1.92 -15.23
N ILE A 132 -43.67 2.71 -14.64
CA ILE A 132 -43.60 3.13 -13.24
C ILE A 132 -43.68 1.91 -12.31
N ARG A 133 -44.60 0.97 -12.57
CA ARG A 133 -44.71 -0.25 -11.75
C ARG A 133 -43.45 -1.11 -11.84
N LEU A 134 -42.92 -1.30 -13.05
CA LEU A 134 -41.70 -2.06 -13.30
C LEU A 134 -40.51 -1.43 -12.57
N TYR A 135 -40.34 -0.13 -12.69
CA TYR A 135 -39.28 0.59 -12.00
C TYR A 135 -39.43 0.51 -10.47
N GLN A 136 -40.63 0.74 -9.94
CA GLN A 136 -40.91 0.61 -8.50
C GLN A 136 -40.54 -0.78 -7.99
N GLN A 137 -40.87 -1.83 -8.74
CA GLN A 137 -40.52 -3.21 -8.39
C GLN A 137 -39.00 -3.43 -8.40
N GLN A 138 -38.29 -2.99 -9.45
CA GLN A 138 -36.83 -3.13 -9.58
C GLN A 138 -36.08 -2.35 -8.49
N ALA A 139 -36.61 -1.20 -8.10
CA ALA A 139 -36.04 -0.32 -7.07
C ALA A 139 -36.45 -0.69 -5.63
N GLY A 140 -37.30 -1.72 -5.43
CA GLY A 140 -37.80 -2.09 -4.11
C GLY A 140 -38.74 -1.06 -3.46
N LEU A 141 -39.38 -0.21 -4.27
CA LEU A 141 -40.37 0.78 -3.83
C LEU A 141 -41.77 0.17 -3.77
N LYS A 142 -42.70 0.83 -3.06
CA LYS A 142 -44.11 0.43 -3.05
C LYS A 142 -44.70 0.54 -4.47
N VAL A 143 -45.09 -0.61 -5.04
CA VAL A 143 -45.65 -0.70 -6.39
C VAL A 143 -47.06 -0.13 -6.42
N THR A 144 -47.19 1.11 -6.88
CA THR A 144 -48.46 1.85 -6.96
C THR A 144 -48.85 2.13 -8.42
N GLY A 145 -47.88 2.19 -9.33
CA GLY A 145 -48.08 2.66 -10.70
C GLY A 145 -48.41 4.15 -10.81
N ARG A 146 -48.29 4.89 -9.70
CA ARG A 146 -48.56 6.33 -9.65
C ARG A 146 -47.25 7.09 -9.45
N ILE A 147 -47.23 8.33 -9.92
CA ILE A 147 -46.14 9.26 -9.63
C ILE A 147 -46.30 9.70 -8.18
N THR A 148 -45.36 9.30 -7.32
CA THR A 148 -45.29 9.67 -5.90
C THR A 148 -43.99 10.43 -5.63
N ASP A 149 -43.91 11.20 -4.55
CA ASP A 149 -42.68 11.93 -4.20
C ASP A 149 -41.50 10.96 -3.98
N SER A 150 -41.76 9.82 -3.33
CA SER A 150 -40.76 8.75 -3.16
C SER A 150 -40.23 8.21 -4.51
N LEU A 151 -41.09 8.09 -5.53
CA LEU A 151 -40.67 7.71 -6.87
C LEU A 151 -39.81 8.80 -7.51
N LEU A 152 -40.21 10.07 -7.41
CA LEU A 152 -39.48 11.21 -7.96
C LEU A 152 -38.07 11.31 -7.35
N ASP A 153 -37.96 11.25 -6.03
CA ASP A 153 -36.68 11.28 -5.32
C ASP A 153 -35.76 10.11 -5.70
N HIS A 154 -36.34 8.92 -5.90
CA HIS A 154 -35.57 7.75 -6.31
C HIS A 154 -35.11 7.87 -7.78
N LEU A 155 -35.96 8.37 -8.67
CA LEU A 155 -35.60 8.65 -10.06
C LEU A 155 -34.49 9.69 -10.15
N GLU A 156 -34.56 10.78 -9.39
CA GLU A 156 -33.54 11.82 -9.38
C GLU A 156 -32.17 11.29 -8.91
N ARG A 157 -32.16 10.52 -7.82
CA ARG A 157 -30.94 9.85 -7.33
C ARG A 157 -30.39 8.86 -8.37
N SER A 158 -31.26 8.04 -8.95
CA SER A 158 -30.87 7.04 -9.97
C SER A 158 -30.31 7.70 -11.23
N LEU A 159 -30.88 8.81 -11.68
CA LEU A 159 -30.35 9.60 -12.79
C LEU A 159 -28.99 10.22 -12.46
N ARG A 160 -28.80 10.73 -11.23
CA ARG A 160 -27.49 11.24 -10.79
C ARG A 160 -26.43 10.14 -10.80
N VAL A 161 -26.77 8.94 -10.32
CA VAL A 161 -25.89 7.76 -10.37
C VAL A 161 -25.60 7.35 -11.81
N SER A 162 -26.62 7.26 -12.66
CA SER A 162 -26.47 6.90 -14.07
C SER A 162 -25.56 7.88 -14.83
N ARG A 163 -25.73 9.19 -14.64
CA ARG A 163 -24.82 10.20 -15.22
C ARG A 163 -23.39 10.02 -14.75
N LEU A 164 -23.18 9.83 -13.43
CA LEU A 164 -21.84 9.59 -12.89
C LEU A 164 -21.20 8.33 -13.50
N LEU A 165 -21.94 7.24 -13.67
CA LEU A 165 -21.44 6.01 -14.29
C LEU A 165 -21.06 6.24 -15.76
N ASN A 166 -21.90 6.94 -16.52
CA ASN A 166 -21.62 7.30 -17.91
C ASN A 166 -20.38 8.20 -18.04
N ASP A 167 -20.24 9.19 -17.15
CA ASP A 167 -19.07 10.08 -17.10
C ASP A 167 -17.80 9.30 -16.75
N LEU A 168 -17.88 8.32 -15.84
CA LEU A 168 -16.76 7.45 -15.51
C LEU A 168 -16.39 6.54 -16.67
N ASP A 169 -17.37 5.97 -17.37
CA ASP A 169 -17.12 5.10 -18.53
C ASP A 169 -16.53 5.87 -19.71
N SER A 170 -17.02 7.08 -19.98
CA SER A 170 -16.45 7.94 -21.02
C SER A 170 -15.01 8.36 -20.69
N THR A 171 -14.75 8.76 -19.44
CA THR A 171 -13.41 9.07 -18.94
C THR A 171 -12.48 7.86 -19.06
N ARG A 172 -12.97 6.67 -18.69
CA ARG A 172 -12.22 5.41 -18.80
C ARG A 172 -11.86 5.09 -20.24
N ARG A 173 -12.80 5.17 -21.18
CA ARG A 173 -12.56 4.93 -22.61
C ARG A 173 -11.52 5.90 -23.15
N LYS A 174 -11.68 7.19 -22.87
CA LYS A 174 -10.70 8.21 -23.26
C LYS A 174 -9.30 7.90 -22.73
N ALA A 175 -9.18 7.53 -21.45
CA ALA A 175 -7.90 7.15 -20.85
C ALA A 175 -7.29 5.89 -21.50
N MET A 176 -8.11 4.92 -21.91
CA MET A 176 -7.63 3.74 -22.65
C MET A 176 -7.13 4.10 -24.04
N ASP A 177 -7.82 5.01 -24.75
CA ASP A 177 -7.41 5.47 -26.07
C ASP A 177 -6.13 6.32 -26.01
N ASP A 178 -6.01 7.19 -25.01
CA ASP A 178 -4.80 7.97 -24.76
C ASP A 178 -3.61 7.06 -24.44
N ALA A 179 -3.80 6.04 -23.59
CA ALA A 179 -2.77 5.05 -23.29
C ALA A 179 -2.38 4.23 -24.52
N ARG A 180 -3.36 3.78 -25.33
CA ARG A 180 -3.11 3.09 -26.60
C ARG A 180 -2.29 3.94 -27.55
N LYS A 181 -2.65 5.22 -27.69
CA LYS A 181 -1.92 6.17 -28.55
C LYS A 181 -0.48 6.38 -28.07
N ALA A 182 -0.27 6.51 -26.76
CA ALA A 182 1.06 6.68 -26.18
C ALA A 182 1.96 5.46 -26.44
N LEU A 183 1.42 4.25 -26.25
CA LEU A 183 2.12 3.00 -26.51
C LEU A 183 2.39 2.74 -28.00
N MET A 184 1.49 3.17 -28.90
CA MET A 184 1.73 3.10 -30.35
C MET A 184 2.79 4.10 -30.84
N ALA A 185 2.96 5.22 -30.15
CA ALA A 185 3.92 6.26 -30.53
C ALA A 185 5.38 5.86 -30.25
N HIS A 186 5.61 4.90 -29.35
CA HIS A 186 6.94 4.45 -28.98
C HIS A 186 7.29 3.12 -29.67
N PRO A 187 8.40 3.02 -30.44
CA PRO A 187 8.73 1.83 -31.24
C PRO A 187 8.78 0.52 -30.43
N ALA A 188 9.38 0.56 -29.24
CA ALA A 188 9.53 -0.63 -28.40
C ALA A 188 8.22 -1.18 -27.80
N THR A 189 7.14 -0.39 -27.80
CA THR A 189 5.86 -0.77 -27.18
C THR A 189 4.75 -1.02 -28.20
N ARG A 190 4.97 -0.71 -29.47
CA ARG A 190 3.99 -0.90 -30.54
C ARG A 190 3.51 -2.35 -30.64
N ASP A 191 4.44 -3.30 -30.54
CA ASP A 191 4.15 -4.75 -30.61
C ASP A 191 3.46 -5.29 -29.34
N LEU A 192 3.26 -4.46 -28.31
CA LEU A 192 2.54 -4.85 -27.09
C LEU A 192 1.03 -4.68 -27.20
N ILE A 193 0.57 -3.92 -28.21
CA ILE A 193 -0.85 -3.62 -28.43
C ILE A 193 -1.45 -4.45 -29.56
N ASP A 194 -0.63 -5.19 -30.31
CA ASP A 194 -1.11 -5.93 -31.46
C ASP A 194 -2.22 -6.91 -31.04
N GLU A 195 -3.38 -6.83 -31.70
CA GLU A 195 -4.61 -7.57 -31.36
C GLU A 195 -4.51 -9.02 -31.86
N GLY A 196 -3.43 -9.70 -31.48
CA GLY A 196 -3.21 -11.11 -31.78
C GLY A 196 -4.26 -11.99 -31.12
N VAL A 197 -4.57 -13.11 -31.77
CA VAL A 197 -5.51 -14.12 -31.26
C VAL A 197 -5.11 -14.52 -29.84
N VAL A 198 -6.02 -14.35 -28.88
CA VAL A 198 -5.84 -14.85 -27.51
C VAL A 198 -5.96 -16.36 -27.56
N GLU A 199 -4.83 -17.05 -27.42
CA GLU A 199 -4.82 -18.50 -27.36
C GLU A 199 -5.56 -18.96 -26.10
N PRO A 200 -6.49 -19.92 -26.20
CA PRO A 200 -7.17 -20.45 -25.03
C PRO A 200 -6.18 -21.20 -24.12
N ALA A 201 -6.59 -21.41 -22.88
CA ALA A 201 -5.87 -22.31 -21.98
C ALA A 201 -5.86 -23.72 -22.55
N ASP A 202 -4.74 -24.42 -22.43
CA ASP A 202 -4.69 -25.84 -22.77
C ASP A 202 -5.50 -26.63 -21.73
N ALA A 203 -6.62 -27.20 -22.16
CA ALA A 203 -7.50 -28.00 -21.31
C ALA A 203 -6.93 -29.41 -21.02
N ALA A 204 -6.00 -29.91 -21.84
CA ALA A 204 -5.39 -31.22 -21.70
C ALA A 204 -4.09 -31.21 -20.89
N ARG A 205 -3.63 -30.03 -20.47
CA ARG A 205 -2.35 -29.89 -19.74
C ARG A 205 -2.35 -30.68 -18.43
N ASN A 206 -1.21 -31.31 -18.14
CA ASN A 206 -0.97 -32.00 -16.88
C ASN A 206 0.08 -31.25 -16.04
N ALA A 207 -0.35 -30.63 -14.96
CA ALA A 207 0.52 -29.89 -14.05
C ALA A 207 1.27 -30.79 -13.05
N ALA A 208 0.91 -32.07 -12.89
CA ALA A 208 1.46 -32.94 -11.85
C ALA A 208 2.99 -33.06 -11.88
N PRO A 209 3.65 -33.27 -13.05
CA PRO A 209 5.11 -33.35 -13.09
C PRO A 209 5.81 -32.07 -12.61
N CYS A 210 5.23 -30.90 -12.91
CA CYS A 210 5.74 -29.63 -12.40
C CYS A 210 5.55 -29.53 -10.89
N LEU A 211 4.39 -29.91 -10.37
CA LEU A 211 4.10 -29.81 -8.93
C LEU A 211 4.92 -30.82 -8.11
N ASP A 212 5.30 -31.96 -8.69
CA ASP A 212 6.16 -32.97 -8.05
C ASP A 212 7.63 -32.56 -8.00
N LYS A 213 8.12 -31.85 -9.03
CA LYS A 213 9.49 -31.30 -9.09
C LYS A 213 9.44 -29.84 -9.51
N PRO A 214 9.06 -28.93 -8.60
CA PRO A 214 8.79 -27.55 -8.96
C PRO A 214 10.08 -26.82 -9.33
N THR A 215 10.03 -26.12 -10.46
CA THR A 215 11.03 -25.15 -10.89
C THR A 215 10.35 -23.80 -11.09
N VAL A 216 11.11 -22.71 -10.98
CA VAL A 216 10.60 -21.36 -11.25
C VAL A 216 9.91 -21.29 -12.61
N ARG A 217 10.54 -21.86 -13.66
CA ARG A 217 9.99 -21.85 -15.02
C ARG A 217 8.69 -22.64 -15.14
N CYS A 218 8.61 -23.84 -14.56
CA CYS A 218 7.40 -24.65 -14.71
C CYS A 218 6.22 -24.06 -13.91
N LEU A 219 6.47 -23.50 -12.72
CA LEU A 219 5.42 -22.85 -11.93
C LEU A 219 4.90 -21.59 -12.62
N LEU A 220 5.77 -20.79 -13.23
CA LEU A 220 5.36 -19.63 -14.01
C LEU A 220 4.61 -20.01 -15.30
N ALA A 221 4.98 -21.13 -15.93
CA ALA A 221 4.22 -21.66 -17.07
C ALA A 221 2.82 -22.11 -16.63
N GLU A 222 2.70 -22.87 -15.55
CA GLU A 222 1.38 -23.29 -15.01
C GLU A 222 0.55 -22.09 -14.53
N ALA A 223 1.19 -21.07 -13.96
CA ALA A 223 0.55 -19.81 -13.60
C ALA A 223 -0.06 -19.13 -14.83
N PHE A 224 0.72 -19.01 -15.91
CA PHE A 224 0.29 -18.41 -17.17
C PHE A 224 -0.84 -19.21 -17.84
N GLU A 225 -0.72 -20.54 -17.90
CA GLU A 225 -1.77 -21.42 -18.40
C GLU A 225 -3.08 -21.28 -17.60
N SER A 226 -2.97 -21.19 -16.28
CA SER A 226 -4.12 -20.95 -15.40
C SER A 226 -4.73 -19.56 -15.61
N ALA A 227 -3.91 -18.54 -15.89
CA ALA A 227 -4.39 -17.19 -16.18
C ALA A 227 -5.21 -17.12 -17.48
N LYS A 228 -4.82 -17.88 -18.52
CA LYS A 228 -5.59 -17.97 -19.77
C LYS A 228 -7.01 -18.51 -19.55
N ALA A 229 -7.22 -19.37 -18.56
CA ALA A 229 -8.52 -19.94 -18.23
C ALA A 229 -9.46 -19.00 -17.45
N ILE A 230 -8.99 -17.80 -17.06
CA ILE A 230 -9.81 -16.84 -16.31
C ILE A 230 -10.78 -16.15 -17.26
N ALA A 231 -12.08 -16.37 -17.05
CA ALA A 231 -13.15 -15.82 -17.89
C ALA A 231 -13.31 -14.30 -17.73
N LYS A 232 -13.28 -13.78 -16.48
CA LYS A 232 -13.43 -12.35 -16.23
C LYS A 232 -12.13 -11.62 -16.57
N ARG A 233 -12.18 -10.80 -17.61
CA ARG A 233 -11.04 -10.02 -18.14
C ARG A 233 -10.26 -9.28 -17.05
N ASP A 234 -10.93 -8.51 -16.18
CA ASP A 234 -10.22 -7.71 -15.17
C ASP A 234 -9.41 -8.59 -14.19
N LEU A 235 -9.93 -9.77 -13.87
CA LEU A 235 -9.24 -10.73 -13.00
C LEU A 235 -8.09 -11.42 -13.73
N ARG A 236 -8.21 -11.61 -15.05
CA ARG A 236 -7.16 -12.15 -15.90
C ARG A 236 -6.00 -11.16 -16.04
N ASP A 237 -6.31 -9.91 -16.41
CA ASP A 237 -5.30 -8.85 -16.57
C ASP A 237 -4.53 -8.63 -15.25
N TRP A 238 -5.21 -8.69 -14.11
CA TRP A 238 -4.56 -8.70 -12.79
C TRP A 238 -3.62 -9.90 -12.64
N ALA A 239 -4.10 -11.13 -12.81
CA ALA A 239 -3.26 -12.31 -12.65
C ALA A 239 -2.02 -12.28 -13.58
N LEU A 240 -2.19 -11.82 -14.82
CA LEU A 240 -1.08 -11.61 -15.77
C LEU A 240 -0.06 -10.59 -15.24
N GLY A 241 -0.51 -9.51 -14.60
CA GLY A 241 0.35 -8.53 -13.92
C GLY A 241 1.23 -9.13 -12.82
N GLU A 242 0.69 -10.04 -12.00
CA GLU A 242 1.48 -10.74 -10.98
C GLU A 242 2.48 -11.73 -11.61
N ILE A 243 2.08 -12.40 -12.70
CA ILE A 243 2.91 -13.37 -13.41
C ILE A 243 4.08 -12.70 -14.13
N LEU A 244 3.84 -11.61 -14.86
CA LEU A 244 4.91 -10.90 -15.59
C LEU A 244 5.94 -10.29 -14.64
N ALA A 245 5.53 -9.81 -13.46
CA ALA A 245 6.46 -9.32 -12.45
C ALA A 245 7.34 -10.47 -11.93
N ALA A 246 6.75 -11.64 -11.69
CA ALA A 246 7.51 -12.83 -11.28
C ALA A 246 8.44 -13.35 -12.40
N GLN A 247 8.00 -13.32 -13.66
CA GLN A 247 8.81 -13.66 -14.83
C GLN A 247 9.99 -12.69 -15.00
N ALA A 248 9.76 -11.39 -14.89
CA ALA A 248 10.80 -10.37 -14.94
C ALA A 248 11.84 -10.59 -13.83
N ARG A 249 11.38 -10.80 -12.60
CA ARG A 249 12.26 -11.11 -11.46
C ARG A 249 13.10 -12.37 -11.70
N ALA A 250 12.52 -13.39 -12.36
CA ALA A 250 13.22 -14.62 -12.76
C ALA A 250 14.19 -14.43 -13.94
N GLY A 251 14.30 -13.24 -14.54
CA GLY A 251 15.11 -12.99 -15.73
C GLY A 251 14.46 -13.49 -17.04
N LEU A 252 13.18 -13.85 -17.00
CA LEU A 252 12.41 -14.38 -18.13
C LEU A 252 11.75 -13.23 -18.92
N MET A 253 12.57 -12.28 -19.40
CA MET A 253 12.06 -11.04 -20.01
C MET A 253 11.19 -11.32 -21.25
N LYS A 254 11.58 -12.28 -22.09
CA LYS A 254 10.78 -12.66 -23.26
C LYS A 254 9.37 -13.09 -22.88
N GLN A 255 9.25 -13.93 -21.84
CA GLN A 255 7.98 -14.39 -21.32
C GLN A 255 7.20 -13.26 -20.64
N ALA A 256 7.87 -12.36 -19.90
CA ALA A 256 7.22 -11.20 -19.28
C ALA A 256 6.58 -10.27 -20.33
N MET A 257 7.29 -10.01 -21.44
CA MET A 257 6.76 -9.21 -22.55
C MET A 257 5.64 -9.93 -23.30
N GLU A 258 5.74 -11.26 -23.46
CA GLU A 258 4.65 -12.07 -24.01
C GLU A 258 3.40 -12.04 -23.13
N THR A 259 3.55 -12.16 -21.81
CA THR A 259 2.46 -12.01 -20.85
C THR A 259 1.86 -10.60 -20.91
N THR A 260 2.70 -9.57 -21.06
CA THR A 260 2.27 -8.17 -21.21
C THR A 260 1.41 -7.97 -22.47
N ARG A 261 1.77 -8.60 -23.60
CA ARG A 261 0.98 -8.60 -24.85
C ARG A 261 -0.43 -9.17 -24.68
N ARG A 262 -0.68 -9.99 -23.65
CA ARG A 262 -2.00 -10.58 -23.39
C ARG A 262 -2.93 -9.67 -22.57
N ILE A 263 -2.41 -8.58 -22.01
CA ILE A 263 -3.20 -7.60 -21.25
C ILE A 263 -4.04 -6.77 -22.23
N GLN A 264 -5.36 -6.75 -22.01
CA GLN A 264 -6.28 -6.08 -22.96
C GLN A 264 -6.54 -4.60 -22.64
N ASP A 265 -6.29 -4.16 -21.40
CA ASP A 265 -6.36 -2.74 -21.06
C ASP A 265 -5.00 -2.06 -21.30
N PRO A 266 -4.88 -1.14 -22.28
CA PRO A 266 -3.61 -0.48 -22.58
C PRO A 266 -3.02 0.29 -21.39
N ARG A 267 -3.85 0.75 -20.45
CA ARG A 267 -3.39 1.43 -19.24
C ARG A 267 -2.61 0.47 -18.34
N LEU A 268 -3.06 -0.79 -18.29
CA LEU A 268 -2.40 -1.85 -17.52
C LEU A 268 -1.11 -2.33 -18.18
N ILE A 269 -0.93 -2.17 -19.50
CA ILE A 269 0.37 -2.42 -20.16
C ILE A 269 1.44 -1.47 -19.62
N MET A 270 1.12 -0.19 -19.42
CA MET A 270 2.07 0.79 -18.87
C MET A 270 2.44 0.45 -17.42
N VAL A 271 1.44 0.03 -16.64
CA VAL A 271 1.63 -0.50 -15.29
C VAL A 271 2.50 -1.75 -15.31
N ALA A 272 2.28 -2.67 -16.26
CA ALA A 272 3.09 -3.88 -16.42
C ALA A 272 4.55 -3.57 -16.74
N LEU A 273 4.83 -2.61 -17.64
CA LEU A 273 6.19 -2.18 -17.94
C LEU A 273 6.90 -1.60 -16.70
N ARG A 274 6.18 -0.78 -15.93
CA ARG A 274 6.68 -0.28 -14.63
C ARG A 274 6.97 -1.44 -13.67
N ASP A 275 6.06 -2.40 -13.55
CA ASP A 275 6.19 -3.52 -12.62
C ASP A 275 7.33 -4.47 -13.04
N ILE A 276 7.56 -4.65 -14.35
CA ILE A 276 8.75 -5.33 -14.90
C ILE A 276 10.03 -4.61 -14.48
N ALA A 277 10.10 -3.30 -14.69
CA ALA A 277 11.26 -2.50 -14.31
C ALA A 277 11.57 -2.61 -12.81
N GLN A 278 10.55 -2.51 -11.96
CA GLN A 278 10.68 -2.66 -10.52
C GLN A 278 11.09 -4.08 -10.11
N ALA A 279 10.54 -5.11 -10.75
CA ALA A 279 10.89 -6.50 -10.49
C ALA A 279 12.35 -6.82 -10.89
N GLN A 280 12.85 -6.23 -11.98
CA GLN A 280 14.26 -6.35 -12.39
C GLN A 280 15.20 -5.66 -11.38
N ALA A 281 14.87 -4.45 -10.93
CA ALA A 281 15.67 -3.74 -9.92
C ALA A 281 15.77 -4.55 -8.62
N ARG A 282 14.66 -5.13 -8.16
CA ARG A 282 14.64 -6.01 -6.97
C ARG A 282 15.46 -7.29 -7.16
N ALA A 283 15.55 -7.79 -8.40
CA ALA A 283 16.43 -8.92 -8.73
C ALA A 283 17.91 -8.52 -8.86
N GLY A 284 18.25 -7.24 -8.71
CA GLY A 284 19.61 -6.70 -8.91
C GLY A 284 20.01 -6.59 -10.39
N ARG A 285 19.05 -6.62 -11.31
CA ARG A 285 19.24 -6.45 -12.76
C ARG A 285 19.05 -4.98 -13.14
N GLU A 286 20.03 -4.16 -12.77
CA GLU A 286 19.94 -2.70 -12.81
C GLU A 286 19.84 -2.15 -14.24
N GLU A 287 20.63 -2.66 -15.17
CA GLU A 287 20.62 -2.22 -16.57
C GLU A 287 19.28 -2.57 -17.23
N GLU A 288 18.78 -3.78 -17.02
CA GLU A 288 17.50 -4.23 -17.56
C GLU A 288 16.32 -3.47 -16.92
N ALA A 289 16.42 -3.10 -15.64
CA ALA A 289 15.41 -2.29 -14.96
C ALA A 289 15.31 -0.88 -15.58
N LEU A 290 16.44 -0.23 -15.82
CA LEU A 290 16.48 1.09 -16.46
C LEU A 290 15.98 1.03 -17.90
N ALA A 291 16.39 0.03 -18.68
CA ALA A 291 15.89 -0.18 -20.04
C ALA A 291 14.37 -0.40 -20.08
N ALA A 292 13.82 -1.17 -19.13
CA ALA A 292 12.38 -1.38 -19.01
C ALA A 292 11.63 -0.09 -18.61
N ALA A 293 12.23 0.76 -17.78
CA ALA A 293 11.66 2.07 -17.41
C ALA A 293 11.71 3.08 -18.58
N GLU A 294 12.75 3.02 -19.40
CA GLU A 294 12.96 3.92 -20.54
C GLU A 294 11.84 3.79 -21.58
N ILE A 295 11.38 2.57 -21.85
CA ILE A 295 10.33 2.32 -22.86
C ILE A 295 8.92 2.73 -22.41
N ILE A 296 8.73 3.20 -21.18
CA ILE A 296 7.43 3.63 -20.65
C ILE A 296 7.07 5.01 -21.25
N PRO A 297 6.02 5.12 -22.09
CA PRO A 297 5.76 6.38 -22.80
C PRO A 297 5.13 7.48 -21.93
N ASP A 298 4.46 7.12 -20.84
CA ASP A 298 3.89 8.09 -19.90
C ASP A 298 4.95 8.55 -18.89
N SER A 299 5.26 9.83 -18.92
CA SER A 299 6.28 10.44 -18.06
C SER A 299 5.99 10.24 -16.57
N ARG A 300 4.71 10.25 -16.15
CA ARG A 300 4.32 10.02 -14.75
C ARG A 300 4.57 8.57 -14.31
N THR A 301 4.25 7.61 -15.16
CA THR A 301 4.50 6.18 -14.89
C THR A 301 5.99 5.86 -14.95
N GLN A 302 6.73 6.48 -15.88
CA GLN A 302 8.18 6.36 -15.98
C GLN A 302 8.88 6.89 -14.73
N ILE A 303 8.51 8.08 -14.25
CA ILE A 303 9.11 8.65 -13.04
C ILE A 303 8.76 7.83 -11.78
N GLU A 304 7.58 7.20 -11.73
CA GLU A 304 7.25 6.22 -10.68
C GLU A 304 8.20 5.02 -10.70
N ALA A 305 8.51 4.47 -11.88
CA ALA A 305 9.46 3.37 -12.04
C ALA A 305 10.86 3.79 -11.55
N LEU A 306 11.38 4.92 -12.06
CA LEU A 306 12.69 5.46 -11.67
C LEU A 306 12.80 5.70 -10.17
N ALA A 307 11.75 6.19 -9.53
CA ALA A 307 11.75 6.43 -8.10
C ALA A 307 11.79 5.15 -7.25
N VAL A 308 11.28 4.01 -7.77
CA VAL A 308 11.43 2.72 -7.09
C VAL A 308 12.81 2.14 -7.38
N ILE A 309 13.28 2.19 -8.62
CA ILE A 309 14.62 1.72 -9.02
C ILE A 309 15.69 2.41 -8.18
N ALA A 310 15.65 3.74 -8.07
CA ALA A 310 16.64 4.50 -7.31
C ALA A 310 16.63 4.16 -5.80
N ASP A 311 15.44 3.95 -5.20
CA ASP A 311 15.34 3.52 -3.78
C ASP A 311 15.89 2.09 -3.60
N THR A 312 15.58 1.17 -4.52
CA THR A 312 16.11 -0.20 -4.50
C THR A 312 17.63 -0.22 -4.65
N GLN A 313 18.19 0.54 -5.59
CA GLN A 313 19.64 0.72 -5.76
C GLN A 313 20.30 1.22 -4.48
N ALA A 314 19.74 2.25 -3.85
CA ALA A 314 20.26 2.79 -2.60
C ALA A 314 20.23 1.74 -1.47
N ARG A 315 19.15 0.96 -1.37
CA ARG A 315 19.02 -0.11 -0.35
C ARG A 315 20.01 -1.26 -0.58
N HIS A 316 20.29 -1.59 -1.83
CA HIS A 316 21.29 -2.60 -2.20
C HIS A 316 22.74 -2.09 -2.04
N GLY A 317 22.93 -0.79 -1.77
CA GLY A 317 24.24 -0.18 -1.60
C GLY A 317 24.90 0.27 -2.91
N TYR A 318 24.17 0.26 -4.03
CA TYR A 318 24.63 0.79 -5.32
C TYR A 318 24.50 2.31 -5.36
N LEU A 319 25.23 3.01 -4.47
CA LEU A 319 25.02 4.43 -4.19
C LEU A 319 25.19 5.33 -5.42
N GLN A 320 26.18 5.05 -6.28
CA GLN A 320 26.39 5.84 -7.50
C GLN A 320 25.21 5.69 -8.48
N ALA A 321 24.80 4.45 -8.76
CA ALA A 321 23.64 4.20 -9.63
C ALA A 321 22.36 4.83 -9.06
N ALA A 322 22.17 4.73 -7.74
CA ALA A 322 21.07 5.37 -7.04
C ALA A 322 21.10 6.90 -7.18
N GLN A 323 22.27 7.52 -7.09
CA GLN A 323 22.45 8.95 -7.29
C GLN A 323 22.08 9.36 -8.72
N ASP A 324 22.60 8.65 -9.72
CA ASP A 324 22.36 8.95 -11.14
C ASP A 324 20.86 8.84 -11.46
N THR A 325 20.23 7.73 -11.05
CA THR A 325 18.80 7.49 -11.25
C THR A 325 17.94 8.51 -10.48
N ALA A 326 18.31 8.85 -9.24
CA ALA A 326 17.59 9.85 -8.45
C ALA A 326 17.76 11.28 -8.98
N THR A 327 18.88 11.58 -9.63
CA THR A 327 19.11 12.86 -10.31
C THR A 327 18.24 12.98 -11.55
N LEU A 328 18.13 11.91 -12.35
CA LEU A 328 17.19 11.85 -13.46
C LEU A 328 15.74 12.03 -12.98
N LEU A 329 15.34 11.28 -11.95
CA LEU A 329 14.06 11.41 -11.26
C LEU A 329 13.79 12.87 -10.84
N TYR A 330 14.75 13.52 -10.17
CA TYR A 330 14.62 14.91 -9.75
C TYR A 330 14.44 15.85 -10.95
N SER A 331 15.22 15.66 -12.01
CA SER A 331 15.16 16.47 -13.23
C SER A 331 13.76 16.40 -13.88
N MET A 332 13.16 15.22 -13.93
CA MET A 332 11.80 15.02 -14.43
C MET A 332 10.75 15.63 -13.50
N ALA A 333 10.90 15.45 -12.18
CA ALA A 333 9.96 15.95 -11.17
C ALA A 333 9.79 17.48 -11.24
N ARG A 334 10.83 18.22 -11.65
CA ARG A 334 10.79 19.68 -11.84
C ARG A 334 9.77 20.13 -12.88
N TYR A 335 9.47 19.29 -13.88
CA TYR A 335 8.59 19.63 -15.00
C TYR A 335 7.19 18.99 -14.90
N ILE A 336 6.90 18.27 -13.82
CA ILE A 336 5.57 17.70 -13.57
C ILE A 336 4.56 18.82 -13.32
N LYS A 337 3.48 18.81 -14.11
CA LYS A 337 2.42 19.84 -14.05
C LYS A 337 1.54 19.71 -12.81
N VAL A 338 1.34 18.50 -12.30
CA VAL A 338 0.49 18.24 -11.14
C VAL A 338 1.27 18.53 -9.86
N PRO A 339 0.92 19.57 -9.07
CA PRO A 339 1.74 19.98 -7.92
C PRO A 339 1.89 18.90 -6.85
N ALA A 340 0.85 18.08 -6.64
CA ALA A 340 0.91 16.98 -5.67
C ALA A 340 1.94 15.92 -6.07
N ASP A 341 1.97 15.53 -7.36
CA ASP A 341 2.96 14.59 -7.89
C ASP A 341 4.37 15.18 -7.85
N GLN A 342 4.53 16.49 -8.15
CA GLN A 342 5.81 17.18 -8.04
C GLN A 342 6.36 17.11 -6.60
N VAL A 343 5.51 17.31 -5.58
CA VAL A 343 5.93 17.10 -4.18
C VAL A 343 6.35 15.65 -3.95
N THR A 344 5.53 14.68 -4.37
CA THR A 344 5.81 13.25 -4.15
C THR A 344 7.13 12.80 -4.77
N PHE A 345 7.43 13.15 -6.02
CA PHE A 345 8.66 12.71 -6.66
C PHE A 345 9.89 13.50 -6.21
N ALA A 346 9.73 14.79 -5.89
CA ALA A 346 10.82 15.59 -5.33
C ALA A 346 11.22 15.11 -3.93
N THR A 347 10.28 14.75 -3.05
CA THR A 347 10.62 14.19 -1.73
C THR A 347 11.29 12.82 -1.85
N ARG A 348 10.82 11.95 -2.77
CA ARG A 348 11.47 10.66 -3.02
C ARG A 348 12.90 10.82 -3.55
N ALA A 349 13.10 11.75 -4.49
CA ALA A 349 14.44 12.07 -4.98
C ALA A 349 15.35 12.57 -3.85
N ALA A 350 14.86 13.49 -3.01
CA ALA A 350 15.61 14.03 -1.88
C ALA A 350 16.10 12.93 -0.93
N VAL A 351 15.20 12.01 -0.55
CA VAL A 351 15.55 10.89 0.34
C VAL A 351 16.62 9.98 -0.29
N THR A 352 16.47 9.62 -1.56
CA THR A 352 17.44 8.73 -2.23
C THR A 352 18.78 9.41 -2.44
N LEU A 353 18.81 10.67 -2.89
CA LEU A 353 20.03 11.47 -3.06
C LEU A 353 20.76 11.63 -1.73
N TYR A 354 20.03 11.90 -0.65
CA TYR A 354 20.60 11.99 0.70
C TYR A 354 21.26 10.68 1.11
N ARG A 355 20.59 9.53 0.88
CA ARG A 355 21.17 8.20 1.17
C ARG A 355 22.38 7.88 0.31
N ALA A 356 22.41 8.35 -0.94
CA ALA A 356 23.56 8.21 -1.83
C ALA A 356 24.73 9.14 -1.49
N GLY A 357 24.53 10.12 -0.61
CA GLY A 357 25.57 11.07 -0.15
C GLY A 357 25.55 12.42 -0.87
N ASP A 358 24.66 12.62 -1.85
CA ASP A 358 24.49 13.89 -2.55
C ASP A 358 23.60 14.84 -1.76
N ARG A 359 24.21 15.53 -0.79
CA ARG A 359 23.51 16.46 0.11
C ARG A 359 22.94 17.67 -0.62
N GLU A 360 23.70 18.26 -1.54
CA GLU A 360 23.31 19.49 -2.24
C GLU A 360 22.06 19.27 -3.09
N THR A 361 22.04 18.22 -3.92
CA THR A 361 20.88 17.92 -4.76
C THR A 361 19.70 17.45 -3.92
N ALA A 362 19.95 16.73 -2.81
CA ALA A 362 18.89 16.34 -1.88
C ALA A 362 18.18 17.55 -1.25
N ASP A 363 18.94 18.53 -0.77
CA ASP A 363 18.39 19.76 -0.19
C ASP A 363 17.65 20.59 -1.24
N ALA A 364 18.16 20.67 -2.48
CA ALA A 364 17.47 21.33 -3.59
C ALA A 364 16.14 20.64 -3.96
N ALA A 365 16.10 19.30 -3.93
CA ALA A 365 14.89 18.53 -4.16
C ALA A 365 13.86 18.71 -3.04
N LEU A 366 14.30 18.68 -1.79
CA LEU A 366 13.44 18.95 -0.64
C LEU A 366 12.90 20.40 -0.65
N HIS A 367 13.73 21.36 -1.03
CA HIS A 367 13.33 22.76 -1.16
C HIS A 367 12.21 22.92 -2.20
N LEU A 368 12.36 22.29 -3.38
CA LEU A 368 11.30 22.25 -4.40
C LEU A 368 9.99 21.67 -3.83
N ALA A 369 10.07 20.56 -3.09
CA ALA A 369 8.90 19.94 -2.47
C ALA A 369 8.22 20.87 -1.47
N ARG A 370 8.98 21.52 -0.57
CA ARG A 370 8.47 22.48 0.42
C ARG A 370 7.77 23.67 -0.24
N LEU A 371 8.41 24.30 -1.23
CA LEU A 371 7.83 25.44 -1.95
C LEU A 371 6.55 25.04 -2.69
N THR A 372 6.54 23.87 -3.33
CA THR A 372 5.37 23.38 -4.08
C THR A 372 4.21 23.07 -3.14
N ALA A 373 4.47 22.39 -2.00
CA ALA A 373 3.49 22.11 -0.98
C ALA A 373 2.90 23.39 -0.35
N ALA A 374 3.73 24.41 -0.14
CA ALA A 374 3.29 25.71 0.39
C ALA A 374 2.42 26.49 -0.60
N ASN A 375 2.86 26.60 -1.85
CA ASN A 375 2.38 27.65 -2.75
C ASN A 375 1.50 27.15 -3.89
N LYS A 376 1.65 25.88 -4.31
CA LYS A 376 1.01 25.34 -5.53
C LYS A 376 -0.02 24.25 -5.25
N VAL A 377 0.12 23.51 -4.16
CA VAL A 377 -0.82 22.42 -3.83
C VAL A 377 -2.15 23.00 -3.32
N PRO A 378 -3.31 22.62 -3.89
CA PRO A 378 -4.62 23.06 -3.42
C PRO A 378 -4.86 22.70 -1.96
N GLN A 379 -5.65 23.51 -1.26
CA GLN A 379 -5.89 23.37 0.18
C GLN A 379 -6.37 21.95 0.58
N ALA A 380 -7.23 21.32 -0.23
CA ALA A 380 -7.74 19.98 -0.01
C ALA A 380 -6.65 18.87 -0.06
N ALA A 381 -5.56 19.09 -0.81
CA ALA A 381 -4.45 18.13 -0.95
C ALA A 381 -3.21 18.51 -0.13
N LYS A 382 -3.21 19.70 0.49
CA LYS A 382 -2.04 20.29 1.14
C LYS A 382 -1.55 19.48 2.34
N VAL A 383 -2.45 18.85 3.09
CA VAL A 383 -2.09 17.93 4.19
C VAL A 383 -1.26 16.75 3.66
N ALA A 384 -1.72 16.11 2.58
CA ALA A 384 -1.02 14.95 2.03
C ALA A 384 0.38 15.33 1.52
N ALA A 385 0.51 16.51 0.90
CA ALA A 385 1.79 17.05 0.48
C ALA A 385 2.73 17.30 1.69
N TRP A 386 2.23 17.95 2.75
CA TRP A 386 3.03 18.20 3.95
C TRP A 386 3.44 16.93 4.68
N ARG A 387 2.58 15.90 4.69
CA ARG A 387 2.96 14.57 5.17
C ARG A 387 4.18 14.02 4.42
N GLN A 388 4.21 14.12 3.10
CA GLN A 388 5.34 13.63 2.30
C GLN A 388 6.63 14.41 2.61
N VAL A 389 6.51 15.74 2.78
CA VAL A 389 7.64 16.59 3.16
C VAL A 389 8.14 16.25 4.57
N ALA A 390 7.24 16.08 5.55
CA ALA A 390 7.61 15.69 6.92
C ALA A 390 8.32 14.33 6.96
N GLY A 391 7.83 13.36 6.19
CA GLY A 391 8.49 12.06 6.05
C GLY A 391 9.89 12.18 5.45
N ALA A 392 10.07 13.03 4.42
CA ALA A 392 11.39 13.28 3.85
C ALA A 392 12.34 13.98 4.84
N LEU A 393 11.88 15.01 5.54
CA LEU A 393 12.66 15.68 6.60
C LEU A 393 13.15 14.69 7.65
N ALA A 394 12.25 13.79 8.09
CA ALA A 394 12.58 12.73 9.01
C ALA A 394 13.66 11.79 8.42
N ASP A 395 13.54 11.39 7.16
CA ASP A 395 14.50 10.53 6.46
C ASP A 395 15.85 11.20 6.15
N LEU A 396 15.88 12.54 6.15
CA LEU A 396 17.08 13.35 6.04
C LEU A 396 17.67 13.71 7.42
N ASP A 397 17.09 13.18 8.51
CA ASP A 397 17.46 13.47 9.89
C ASP A 397 17.39 14.97 10.25
N GLN A 398 16.54 15.72 9.57
CA GLN A 398 16.26 17.14 9.78
C GLN A 398 15.11 17.32 10.77
N LEU A 399 15.31 16.90 12.03
CA LEU A 399 14.26 16.91 13.05
C LEU A 399 13.71 18.32 13.31
N ASP A 400 14.57 19.34 13.40
CA ASP A 400 14.12 20.69 13.77
C ASP A 400 13.19 21.30 12.70
N ASP A 401 13.50 21.09 11.42
CA ASP A 401 12.60 21.43 10.33
C ASP A 401 11.29 20.62 10.37
N ALA A 402 11.36 19.33 10.73
CA ALA A 402 10.17 18.49 10.87
C ALA A 402 9.25 18.97 12.00
N LEU A 403 9.82 19.44 13.12
CA LEU A 403 9.07 20.04 14.24
C LEU A 403 8.41 21.36 13.85
N VAL A 404 9.13 22.23 13.15
CA VAL A 404 8.56 23.48 12.60
C VAL A 404 7.40 23.18 11.67
N LEU A 405 7.54 22.18 10.80
CA LEU A 405 6.46 21.76 9.91
C LEU A 405 5.28 21.15 10.68
N ALA A 406 5.54 20.37 11.73
CA ALA A 406 4.50 19.83 12.59
C ALA A 406 3.63 20.94 13.18
N ASP A 407 4.24 21.97 13.78
CA ASP A 407 3.55 23.13 14.34
C ASP A 407 2.70 23.89 13.29
N GLN A 408 3.21 24.04 12.07
CA GLN A 408 2.45 24.67 10.98
C GLN A 408 1.20 23.88 10.57
N VAL A 409 1.23 22.55 10.70
CA VAL A 409 0.13 21.65 10.34
C VAL A 409 -0.86 21.44 11.50
N VAL A 410 -0.47 21.68 12.76
CA VAL A 410 -1.30 21.54 13.98
C VAL A 410 -2.66 22.24 13.89
N ARG A 411 -2.80 23.30 13.08
CA ARG A 411 -4.07 24.00 12.83
C ARG A 411 -5.04 23.29 11.88
N ARG A 412 -4.84 22.01 11.54
CA ARG A 412 -5.62 21.27 10.52
C ARG A 412 -6.00 19.84 10.99
N SER A 413 -7.14 19.35 10.54
CA SER A 413 -7.82 18.10 10.98
C SER A 413 -7.07 16.77 10.73
N ASP A 414 -5.87 16.78 10.14
CA ASP A 414 -5.13 15.59 9.72
C ASP A 414 -3.64 15.63 10.19
N LYS A 415 -3.40 16.08 11.43
CA LYS A 415 -2.06 16.23 12.03
C LYS A 415 -1.30 14.91 12.31
N ALA A 416 -2.03 13.81 12.48
CA ALA A 416 -1.45 12.55 12.97
C ALA A 416 -0.27 12.05 12.12
N ALA A 417 -0.36 12.12 10.79
CA ALA A 417 0.71 11.59 9.94
C ALA A 417 2.01 12.43 9.99
N VAL A 418 1.89 13.73 10.24
CA VAL A 418 3.06 14.62 10.40
C VAL A 418 3.69 14.39 11.77
N LEU A 419 2.87 14.24 12.82
CA LEU A 419 3.34 13.91 14.17
C LEU A 419 4.05 12.55 14.22
N ILE A 420 3.51 11.52 13.56
CA ILE A 420 4.18 10.21 13.44
C ILE A 420 5.57 10.37 12.82
N SER A 421 5.67 11.10 11.69
CA SER A 421 6.95 11.29 10.99
C SER A 421 7.96 12.05 11.85
N ALA A 422 7.52 13.10 12.55
CA ALA A 422 8.34 13.87 13.47
C ALA A 422 8.78 13.02 14.68
N ALA A 423 7.87 12.22 15.27
CA ALA A 423 8.18 11.33 16.38
C ALA A 423 9.21 10.29 15.99
N GLN A 424 9.07 9.67 14.81
CA GLN A 424 10.06 8.75 14.26
C GLN A 424 11.43 9.41 14.05
N SER A 425 11.46 10.67 13.62
CA SER A 425 12.70 11.44 13.53
C SER A 425 13.31 11.70 14.91
N ALA A 426 12.49 11.97 15.93
CA ALA A 426 12.94 12.17 17.31
C ALA A 426 13.49 10.90 17.94
N ILE A 427 12.83 9.74 17.70
CA ILE A 427 13.32 8.42 18.11
C ILE A 427 14.70 8.15 17.53
N ARG A 428 14.92 8.39 16.23
CA ARG A 428 16.24 8.22 15.58
C ARG A 428 17.30 9.15 16.14
N ALA A 429 16.92 10.37 16.47
CA ALA A 429 17.81 11.35 17.09
C ALA A 429 18.07 11.08 18.59
N GLY A 430 17.46 10.04 19.18
CA GLY A 430 17.56 9.73 20.61
C GLY A 430 16.83 10.73 21.52
N ARG A 431 16.02 11.63 20.97
CA ARG A 431 15.23 12.62 21.73
C ARG A 431 13.90 11.99 22.17
N LEU A 432 13.98 11.02 23.08
CA LEU A 432 12.83 10.18 23.46
C LEU A 432 11.70 10.97 24.14
N ASP A 433 12.03 12.00 24.93
CA ASP A 433 11.01 12.87 25.54
C ASP A 433 10.20 13.62 24.48
N THR A 434 10.88 14.20 23.48
CA THR A 434 10.21 14.83 22.34
C THR A 434 9.37 13.83 21.54
N ALA A 435 9.87 12.61 21.36
CA ALA A 435 9.10 11.56 20.69
C ALA A 435 7.81 11.22 21.45
N MET A 436 7.87 11.19 22.78
CA MET A 436 6.72 10.95 23.65
C MET A 436 5.69 12.08 23.55
N GLU A 437 6.12 13.33 23.65
CA GLU A 437 5.25 14.50 23.48
C GLU A 437 4.52 14.48 22.12
N LEU A 438 5.25 14.14 21.05
CA LEU A 438 4.67 14.01 19.72
C LEU A 438 3.69 12.84 19.62
N ALA A 439 3.97 11.72 20.28
CA ALA A 439 3.09 10.56 20.31
C ALA A 439 1.78 10.88 21.05
N HIS A 440 1.83 11.52 22.21
CA HIS A 440 0.64 11.98 22.95
C HIS A 440 -0.16 13.04 22.21
N GLY A 441 0.48 13.82 21.33
CA GLY A 441 -0.22 14.73 20.42
C GLY A 441 -1.08 14.06 19.33
N ILE A 442 -0.94 12.74 19.14
CA ILE A 442 -1.72 11.95 18.18
C ILE A 442 -3.02 11.50 18.84
N ASP A 443 -4.14 12.13 18.45
CA ASP A 443 -5.45 11.86 19.06
C ASP A 443 -5.94 10.42 18.80
N ALA A 444 -5.70 9.87 17.61
CA ALA A 444 -6.20 8.56 17.23
C ALA A 444 -5.29 7.42 17.76
N GLU A 445 -5.83 6.63 18.68
CA GLU A 445 -5.19 5.50 19.38
C GLU A 445 -4.47 4.57 18.38
N ARG A 446 -5.16 4.18 17.31
CA ARG A 446 -4.63 3.26 16.28
C ARG A 446 -3.30 3.69 15.65
N TYR A 447 -2.99 4.99 15.68
CA TYR A 447 -1.73 5.54 15.20
C TYR A 447 -0.75 5.80 16.33
N ARG A 448 -1.24 6.26 17.49
CA ARG A 448 -0.43 6.49 18.69
C ARG A 448 0.27 5.21 19.16
N VAL A 449 -0.45 4.08 19.21
CA VAL A 449 0.09 2.74 19.57
C VAL A 449 1.34 2.39 18.77
N LEU A 450 1.35 2.69 17.47
CA LEU A 450 2.46 2.34 16.59
C LEU A 450 3.73 3.11 16.97
N VAL A 451 3.58 4.39 17.33
CA VAL A 451 4.69 5.24 17.75
C VAL A 451 5.15 4.84 19.16
N LEU A 452 4.22 4.57 20.09
CA LEU A 452 4.55 4.13 21.44
C LEU A 452 5.35 2.82 21.44
N GLY A 453 5.00 1.85 20.57
CA GLY A 453 5.77 0.62 20.41
C GLY A 453 7.21 0.86 19.95
N GLU A 454 7.43 1.79 19.01
CA GLU A 454 8.79 2.19 18.59
C GLU A 454 9.56 2.90 19.71
N ILE A 455 8.89 3.78 20.48
CA ILE A 455 9.47 4.46 21.63
C ILE A 455 9.88 3.43 22.69
N ALA A 456 9.03 2.47 23.04
CA ALA A 456 9.34 1.43 24.02
C ALA A 456 10.62 0.64 23.63
N VAL A 457 10.76 0.26 22.35
CA VAL A 457 11.97 -0.39 21.85
C VAL A 457 13.19 0.52 21.99
N ALA A 458 13.07 1.80 21.66
CA ALA A 458 14.16 2.77 21.75
C ALA A 458 14.57 3.05 23.20
N THR A 459 13.61 3.22 24.11
CA THR A 459 13.81 3.37 25.56
C THR A 459 14.51 2.13 26.14
N ALA A 460 14.09 0.93 25.73
CA ALA A 460 14.74 -0.31 26.15
C ALA A 460 16.20 -0.39 25.66
N ARG A 461 16.49 0.05 24.43
CA ARG A 461 17.87 0.11 23.88
C ARG A 461 18.74 1.15 24.59
N ALA A 462 18.15 2.22 25.11
CA ALA A 462 18.84 3.21 25.95
C ALA A 462 19.15 2.69 27.37
N GLY A 463 18.64 1.52 27.75
CA GLY A 463 18.89 0.87 29.04
C GLY A 463 17.80 1.09 30.09
N ASP A 464 16.81 1.95 29.83
CA ASP A 464 15.69 2.18 30.73
C ASP A 464 14.61 1.10 30.55
N ARG A 465 14.79 -0.02 31.24
CA ARG A 465 13.84 -1.14 31.19
C ARG A 465 12.48 -0.80 31.81
N PRO A 466 12.40 -0.22 33.03
CA PRO A 466 11.11 0.12 33.62
C PRO A 466 10.32 1.12 32.77
N GLY A 467 10.98 2.14 32.22
CA GLY A 467 10.33 3.09 31.31
C GLY A 467 9.83 2.41 30.04
N ALA A 468 10.61 1.51 29.44
CA ALA A 468 10.18 0.78 28.25
C ALA A 468 8.95 -0.10 28.50
N GLU A 469 8.89 -0.80 29.64
CA GLU A 469 7.71 -1.62 30.00
C GLU A 469 6.48 -0.73 30.28
N ALA A 470 6.66 0.42 30.94
CA ALA A 470 5.56 1.37 31.17
C ALA A 470 4.97 1.91 29.85
N VAL A 471 5.82 2.29 28.89
CA VAL A 471 5.39 2.73 27.56
C VAL A 471 4.69 1.59 26.80
N MET A 472 5.17 0.35 26.96
CA MET A 472 4.55 -0.82 26.35
C MET A 472 3.16 -1.10 26.94
N ASP A 473 2.99 -0.97 28.26
CA ASP A 473 1.71 -1.13 28.93
C ASP A 473 0.69 -0.08 28.48
N GLU A 474 1.12 1.18 28.37
CA GLU A 474 0.31 2.26 27.79
C GLU A 474 -0.12 1.93 26.36
N ALA A 475 0.81 1.44 25.53
CA ALA A 475 0.53 1.08 24.15
C ALA A 475 -0.48 -0.07 24.03
N PHE A 476 -0.43 -1.08 24.92
CA PHE A 476 -1.43 -2.16 24.95
C PHE A 476 -2.80 -1.66 25.40
N ALA A 477 -2.86 -0.74 26.37
CA ALA A 477 -4.12 -0.14 26.79
C ALA A 477 -4.78 0.66 25.65
N ASP A 478 -3.97 1.44 24.92
CA ASP A 478 -4.43 2.14 23.72
C ASP A 478 -4.87 1.17 22.61
N ALA A 479 -4.17 0.05 22.43
CA ALA A 479 -4.54 -0.97 21.44
C ALA A 479 -5.92 -1.57 21.72
N GLU A 480 -6.22 -1.89 22.99
CA GLU A 480 -7.54 -2.38 23.39
C GLU A 480 -8.67 -1.36 23.18
N ALA A 481 -8.36 -0.06 23.34
CA ALA A 481 -9.28 1.02 23.07
C ALA A 481 -9.63 1.20 21.57
N VAL A 482 -8.86 0.59 20.65
CA VAL A 482 -9.16 0.66 19.21
C VAL A 482 -10.46 -0.07 18.89
N ALA A 483 -11.47 0.68 18.43
CA ALA A 483 -12.81 0.14 18.15
C ALA A 483 -12.89 -0.79 16.92
N LEU A 484 -12.08 -0.55 15.88
CA LEU A 484 -12.13 -1.33 14.64
C LEU A 484 -11.37 -2.67 14.79
N PRO A 485 -12.01 -3.84 14.61
CA PRO A 485 -11.38 -5.14 14.92
C PRO A 485 -10.07 -5.42 14.19
N PHE A 486 -10.01 -5.11 12.89
CA PHE A 486 -8.78 -5.27 12.12
C PHE A 486 -7.69 -4.29 12.56
N ALA A 487 -8.04 -3.03 12.84
CA ALA A 487 -7.07 -2.03 13.29
C ALA A 487 -6.50 -2.39 14.68
N ARG A 488 -7.34 -2.96 15.57
CA ARG A 488 -6.91 -3.53 16.85
C ARG A 488 -5.95 -4.70 16.65
N SER A 489 -6.34 -5.69 15.84
CA SER A 489 -5.47 -6.83 15.50
C SER A 489 -4.12 -6.40 14.93
N TYR A 490 -4.14 -5.40 14.06
CA TYR A 490 -2.93 -4.82 13.49
C TYR A 490 -2.09 -4.11 14.56
N ALA A 491 -2.69 -3.28 15.42
CA ALA A 491 -2.00 -2.60 16.51
C ALA A 491 -1.32 -3.61 17.45
N ILE A 492 -2.06 -4.63 17.92
CA ILE A 492 -1.55 -5.71 18.77
C ILE A 492 -0.41 -6.44 18.05
N SER A 493 -0.55 -6.77 16.76
CA SER A 493 0.52 -7.42 15.99
C SER A 493 1.82 -6.62 16.00
N ARG A 494 1.75 -5.29 15.93
CA ARG A 494 2.93 -4.42 15.95
C ARG A 494 3.56 -4.36 17.34
N LEU A 495 2.77 -4.37 18.41
CA LEU A 495 3.28 -4.45 19.79
C LEU A 495 3.93 -5.81 20.09
N VAL A 496 3.37 -6.90 19.58
CA VAL A 496 3.97 -8.24 19.67
C VAL A 496 5.36 -8.28 19.00
N LEU A 497 5.49 -7.64 17.84
CA LEU A 497 6.78 -7.50 17.17
C LEU A 497 7.74 -6.59 17.95
N ALA A 498 7.25 -5.50 18.53
CA ALA A 498 8.05 -4.61 19.39
C ALA A 498 8.57 -5.33 20.65
N LEU A 499 7.74 -6.14 21.31
CA LEU A 499 8.18 -7.01 22.41
C LEU A 499 9.28 -8.00 21.97
N SER A 500 9.14 -8.57 20.77
CA SER A 500 10.15 -9.46 20.19
C SER A 500 11.46 -8.73 19.89
N ASP A 501 11.40 -7.48 19.44
CA ASP A 501 12.57 -6.62 19.22
C ASP A 501 13.24 -6.21 20.54
N MET A 502 12.46 -5.94 21.59
CA MET A 502 12.97 -5.72 22.94
C MET A 502 13.69 -6.96 23.48
N ALA A 503 13.16 -8.17 23.24
CA ALA A 503 13.80 -9.42 23.64
C ALA A 503 15.16 -9.65 22.95
N ARG A 504 15.38 -9.05 21.78
CA ARG A 504 16.62 -9.16 20.99
C ARG A 504 17.71 -8.16 21.37
N ILE A 505 17.47 -7.24 22.31
CA ILE A 505 18.52 -6.33 22.79
C ILE A 505 19.63 -7.18 23.42
N LYS A 506 20.90 -6.89 23.08
CA LYS A 506 22.06 -7.69 23.50
C LYS A 506 22.20 -7.73 25.03
N ASP A 507 22.92 -8.74 25.51
CA ASP A 507 23.35 -8.88 26.91
C ASP A 507 22.20 -8.95 27.92
N GLN A 508 21.07 -9.52 27.50
CA GLN A 508 19.95 -9.81 28.40
C GLN A 508 20.03 -11.23 28.99
N PRO A 509 19.62 -11.41 30.26
CA PRO A 509 19.45 -12.75 30.83
C PRO A 509 18.41 -13.56 30.05
N VAL A 510 18.65 -14.87 29.91
CA VAL A 510 17.78 -15.80 29.17
C VAL A 510 16.36 -15.81 29.74
N GLU A 511 16.23 -15.64 31.05
CA GLU A 511 14.95 -15.57 31.77
C GLU A 511 14.11 -14.38 31.28
N ILE A 512 14.72 -13.20 31.18
CA ILE A 512 14.05 -11.97 30.71
C ILE A 512 13.64 -12.11 29.24
N ILE A 513 14.49 -12.72 28.42
CA ILE A 513 14.17 -13.01 27.02
C ILE A 513 12.95 -13.96 26.96
N GLY A 514 12.95 -15.02 27.77
CA GLY A 514 11.84 -15.97 27.88
C GLY A 514 10.53 -15.33 28.33
N GLU A 515 10.55 -14.48 29.36
CA GLU A 515 9.39 -13.72 29.84
C GLU A 515 8.80 -12.82 28.75
N ARG A 516 9.65 -12.12 28.00
CA ARG A 516 9.20 -11.26 26.89
C ARG A 516 8.54 -12.03 25.76
N PHE A 517 9.10 -13.19 25.37
CA PHE A 517 8.43 -14.03 24.37
C PHE A 517 7.16 -14.68 24.90
N ALA A 518 7.09 -15.03 26.19
CA ALA A 518 5.86 -15.51 26.80
C ALA A 518 4.78 -14.43 26.77
N ARG A 519 5.11 -13.19 27.13
CA ARG A 519 4.22 -12.02 27.01
C ARG A 519 3.79 -11.78 25.57
N ALA A 520 4.73 -11.81 24.61
CA ALA A 520 4.45 -11.64 23.19
C ALA A 520 3.48 -12.71 22.66
N ARG A 521 3.66 -13.97 23.06
CA ARG A 521 2.76 -15.07 22.70
C ARG A 521 1.36 -14.92 23.31
N VAL A 522 1.26 -14.47 24.56
CA VAL A 522 -0.04 -14.19 25.19
C VAL A 522 -0.76 -13.05 24.48
N ALA A 523 -0.05 -11.95 24.18
CA ALA A 523 -0.60 -10.82 23.45
C ALA A 523 -1.04 -11.21 22.03
N ALA A 524 -0.33 -12.13 21.37
CA ALA A 524 -0.71 -12.62 20.03
C ALA A 524 -2.11 -13.27 20.00
N GLU A 525 -2.57 -13.87 21.10
CA GLU A 525 -3.93 -14.45 21.19
C GLU A 525 -5.04 -13.39 21.09
N GLY A 526 -4.73 -12.11 21.34
CA GLY A 526 -5.65 -10.98 21.13
C GLY A 526 -5.85 -10.60 19.65
N ILE A 527 -5.11 -11.21 18.72
CA ILE A 527 -5.19 -10.93 17.29
C ILE A 527 -6.29 -11.79 16.67
N THR A 528 -7.38 -11.14 16.23
CA THR A 528 -8.53 -11.83 15.64
C THR A 528 -8.39 -12.07 14.14
N ASP A 529 -7.53 -11.32 13.45
CA ASP A 529 -7.19 -11.61 12.05
C ASP A 529 -6.24 -12.82 11.97
N PRO A 530 -6.66 -13.95 11.36
CA PRO A 530 -5.89 -15.19 11.41
C PRO A 530 -4.58 -15.12 10.62
N ARG A 531 -4.49 -14.25 9.60
CA ARG A 531 -3.23 -14.07 8.84
C ARG A 531 -2.20 -13.34 9.69
N LEU A 532 -2.58 -12.20 10.29
CA LEU A 532 -1.71 -11.45 11.18
C LEU A 532 -1.29 -12.31 12.38
N HIS A 533 -2.24 -13.06 12.96
CA HIS A 533 -1.97 -13.94 14.10
C HIS A 533 -0.95 -15.03 13.75
N ALA A 534 -1.14 -15.76 12.65
CA ALA A 534 -0.17 -16.77 12.20
C ALA A 534 1.20 -16.14 11.92
N GLN A 535 1.25 -14.99 11.23
CA GLN A 535 2.49 -14.30 10.87
C GLN A 535 3.32 -13.90 12.10
N VAL A 536 2.70 -13.31 13.13
CA VAL A 536 3.46 -12.92 14.34
C VAL A 536 3.95 -14.14 15.13
N LEU A 537 3.19 -15.23 15.18
CA LEU A 537 3.62 -16.46 15.86
C LEU A 537 4.80 -17.14 15.14
N PHE A 538 4.80 -17.14 13.80
CA PHE A 538 5.96 -17.59 13.03
C PHE A 538 7.20 -16.71 13.29
N GLU A 539 7.01 -15.39 13.40
CA GLU A 539 8.10 -14.47 13.70
C GLU A 539 8.65 -14.71 15.11
N ILE A 540 7.78 -14.85 16.12
CA ILE A 540 8.17 -15.23 17.48
C ILE A 540 9.00 -16.52 17.47
N ALA A 541 8.49 -17.59 16.85
CA ALA A 541 9.18 -18.87 16.79
C ALA A 541 10.56 -18.76 16.12
N ALA A 542 10.65 -18.00 15.02
CA ALA A 542 11.92 -17.76 14.33
C ALA A 542 12.92 -16.98 15.21
N GLN A 543 12.46 -15.97 15.95
CA GLN A 543 13.34 -15.21 16.86
C GLN A 543 13.80 -16.03 18.06
N GLN A 544 12.91 -16.82 18.68
CA GLN A 544 13.26 -17.72 19.77
C GLN A 544 14.38 -18.70 19.35
N ARG A 545 14.26 -19.26 18.14
CA ARG A 545 15.28 -20.15 17.56
C ARG A 545 16.63 -19.45 17.37
N ARG A 546 16.64 -18.25 16.79
CA ARG A 546 17.87 -17.47 16.54
C ARG A 546 18.59 -17.06 17.83
N LEU A 547 17.84 -16.87 18.90
CA LEU A 547 18.37 -16.56 20.23
C LEU A 547 18.77 -17.81 21.04
N GLY A 548 18.59 -19.01 20.49
CA GLY A 548 18.99 -20.26 21.15
C GLY A 548 18.15 -20.60 22.39
N LEU A 549 16.89 -20.12 22.46
CA LEU A 549 15.99 -20.47 23.56
C LEU A 549 15.64 -21.97 23.57
N PRO A 550 15.21 -22.52 24.73
CA PRO A 550 14.85 -23.93 24.84
C PRO A 550 13.89 -24.37 23.73
N LEU A 551 14.20 -25.52 23.11
CA LEU A 551 13.48 -26.04 21.95
C LEU A 551 11.97 -26.20 22.22
N ASP A 552 11.58 -26.51 23.46
CA ASP A 552 10.16 -26.68 23.80
C ASP A 552 9.38 -25.36 23.67
N GLN A 553 9.97 -24.22 24.05
CA GLN A 553 9.32 -22.91 23.87
C GLN A 553 9.17 -22.56 22.38
N THR A 554 10.22 -22.81 21.59
CA THR A 554 10.21 -22.59 20.14
C THR A 554 9.16 -23.46 19.46
N ARG A 555 9.08 -24.75 19.83
CA ARG A 555 8.09 -25.70 19.31
C ARG A 555 6.65 -25.31 19.66
N ILE A 556 6.41 -24.76 20.86
CA ILE A 556 5.07 -24.26 21.24
C ILE A 556 4.64 -23.15 20.29
N SER A 557 5.48 -22.14 20.08
CA SER A 557 5.18 -21.01 19.18
C SER A 557 4.99 -21.48 17.74
N GLU A 558 5.85 -22.39 17.27
CA GLU A 558 5.77 -22.94 15.91
C GLU A 558 4.53 -23.81 15.69
N SER A 559 4.18 -24.66 16.66
CA SER A 559 2.96 -25.48 16.61
C SER A 559 1.70 -24.61 16.57
N ARG A 560 1.65 -23.55 17.38
CA ARG A 560 0.54 -22.59 17.35
C ARG A 560 0.49 -21.84 16.01
N ALA A 561 1.62 -21.39 15.49
CA ALA A 561 1.69 -20.70 14.20
C ALA A 561 1.12 -21.55 13.07
N ASN A 562 1.50 -22.84 13.00
CA ASN A 562 0.98 -23.77 12.00
C ASN A 562 -0.52 -24.00 12.19
N ALA A 563 -1.00 -24.26 13.41
CA ALA A 563 -2.42 -24.45 13.67
C ALA A 563 -3.26 -23.22 13.28
N THR A 564 -2.78 -22.00 13.56
CA THR A 564 -3.44 -20.76 13.15
C THR A 564 -3.42 -20.58 11.63
N ALA A 565 -2.34 -20.99 10.95
CA ALA A 565 -2.27 -20.94 9.49
C ALA A 565 -3.23 -21.94 8.82
N ASP A 566 -3.36 -23.15 9.37
CA ASP A 566 -4.19 -24.22 8.81
C ASP A 566 -5.69 -23.86 8.79
N VAL A 567 -6.15 -23.08 9.78
CA VAL A 567 -7.55 -22.65 9.88
C VAL A 567 -7.89 -21.42 9.02
N ILE A 568 -6.93 -20.82 8.32
CA ILE A 568 -7.20 -19.70 7.41
C ILE A 568 -8.10 -20.22 6.27
N PRO A 569 -9.31 -19.65 6.02
CA PRO A 569 -10.26 -20.24 5.07
C PRO A 569 -9.76 -20.30 3.62
N SER A 570 -9.01 -19.30 3.18
CA SER A 570 -8.55 -19.17 1.80
C SER A 570 -7.24 -19.93 1.57
N ALA A 571 -7.26 -20.94 0.69
CA ALA A 571 -6.06 -21.70 0.31
C ALA A 571 -4.95 -20.81 -0.27
N VAL A 572 -5.30 -19.82 -1.10
CA VAL A 572 -4.33 -18.83 -1.60
C VAL A 572 -3.67 -18.11 -0.43
N SER A 573 -4.43 -17.72 0.59
CA SER A 573 -3.87 -17.03 1.76
C SER A 573 -2.89 -17.91 2.51
N ARG A 574 -3.15 -19.22 2.62
CA ARG A 574 -2.21 -20.17 3.22
C ARG A 574 -0.93 -20.31 2.38
N VAL A 575 -1.03 -20.35 1.05
CA VAL A 575 0.14 -20.30 0.14
C VAL A 575 0.98 -19.06 0.42
N TRP A 576 0.35 -17.88 0.57
CA TRP A 576 1.06 -16.64 0.87
C TRP A 576 1.74 -16.67 2.25
N VAL A 577 1.03 -17.08 3.30
CA VAL A 577 1.60 -17.16 4.66
C VAL A 577 2.80 -18.10 4.71
N HIS A 578 2.68 -19.32 4.17
CA HIS A 578 3.80 -20.26 4.17
C HIS A 578 4.92 -19.86 3.21
N GLY A 579 4.60 -19.27 2.06
CA GLY A 579 5.58 -18.73 1.13
C GLY A 579 6.40 -17.58 1.73
N ASP A 580 5.76 -16.68 2.48
CA ASP A 580 6.43 -15.59 3.20
C ASP A 580 7.33 -16.12 4.32
N VAL A 581 6.87 -17.13 5.07
CA VAL A 581 7.68 -17.80 6.09
C VAL A 581 8.91 -18.46 5.45
N ALA A 582 8.74 -19.14 4.31
CA ALA A 582 9.84 -19.73 3.56
C ALA A 582 10.86 -18.67 3.11
N THR A 583 10.40 -17.56 2.54
CA THR A 583 11.25 -16.42 2.17
C THR A 583 12.03 -15.87 3.37
N ARG A 584 11.39 -15.70 4.54
CA ARG A 584 12.08 -15.21 5.75
C ARG A 584 13.14 -16.19 6.27
N HIS A 585 12.87 -17.49 6.25
CA HIS A 585 13.87 -18.51 6.62
C HIS A 585 15.04 -18.51 5.63
N ALA A 586 14.78 -18.44 4.33
CA ALA A 586 15.83 -18.38 3.32
C ALA A 586 16.75 -17.16 3.54
N ARG A 587 16.18 -15.99 3.83
CA ARG A 587 16.93 -14.76 4.15
C ARG A 587 17.83 -14.90 5.37
N ALA A 588 17.44 -15.72 6.33
CA ALA A 588 18.20 -15.97 7.54
C ALA A 588 19.24 -17.09 7.40
N GLY A 589 19.35 -17.72 6.22
CA GLY A 589 20.23 -18.87 6.00
C GLY A 589 19.69 -20.18 6.60
N GLU A 590 18.39 -20.24 6.92
CA GLU A 590 17.73 -21.39 7.52
C GLU A 590 17.15 -22.32 6.42
N GLU A 591 18.02 -22.93 5.61
CA GLU A 591 17.65 -23.63 4.36
C GLU A 591 16.59 -24.74 4.53
N GLU A 592 16.78 -25.64 5.49
CA GLU A 592 15.84 -26.75 5.75
C GLU A 592 14.45 -26.24 6.16
N LEU A 593 14.40 -25.18 6.98
CA LEU A 593 13.14 -24.57 7.42
C LEU A 593 12.46 -23.81 6.28
N ALA A 594 13.25 -23.14 5.44
CA ALA A 594 12.76 -22.49 4.23
C ALA A 594 12.12 -23.52 3.29
N ARG A 595 12.78 -24.67 3.10
CA ARG A 595 12.27 -25.76 2.27
C ARG A 595 10.99 -26.36 2.84
N ALA A 596 10.96 -26.66 4.14
CA ALA A 596 9.77 -27.21 4.80
C ALA A 596 8.55 -26.26 4.70
N ALA A 597 8.75 -24.95 4.89
CA ALA A 597 7.69 -23.96 4.71
C ALA A 597 7.25 -23.84 3.24
N PHE A 598 8.18 -23.91 2.28
CA PHE A 598 7.84 -23.94 0.86
C PHE A 598 7.01 -25.17 0.49
N ASP A 599 7.35 -26.35 1.01
CA ASP A 599 6.62 -27.58 0.73
C ASP A 599 5.19 -27.55 1.30
N ARG A 600 4.97 -26.90 2.46
CA ARG A 600 3.61 -26.60 2.96
C ARG A 600 2.86 -25.67 2.01
N ALA A 601 3.49 -24.59 1.55
CA ALA A 601 2.87 -23.67 0.59
C ALA A 601 2.49 -24.40 -0.72
N LEU A 602 3.37 -25.27 -1.22
CA LEU A 602 3.14 -26.07 -2.43
C LEU A 602 1.98 -27.06 -2.24
N ALA A 603 1.88 -27.70 -1.07
CA ALA A 603 0.77 -28.59 -0.73
C ALA A 603 -0.57 -27.86 -0.75
N GLU A 604 -0.63 -26.62 -0.26
CA GLU A 604 -1.83 -25.78 -0.37
C GLU A 604 -2.12 -25.40 -1.82
N GLY A 605 -1.09 -25.02 -2.59
CA GLY A 605 -1.21 -24.66 -3.99
C GLY A 605 -1.73 -25.80 -4.87
N ARG A 606 -1.35 -27.05 -4.58
CA ARG A 606 -1.82 -28.26 -5.27
C ARG A 606 -3.34 -28.45 -5.19
N ARG A 607 -3.98 -27.99 -4.12
CA ARG A 607 -5.43 -28.15 -3.86
C ARG A 607 -6.28 -27.06 -4.52
N ILE A 608 -5.67 -26.11 -5.24
CA ILE A 608 -6.39 -24.97 -5.82
C ILE A 608 -6.82 -25.29 -7.25
N ASP A 609 -8.13 -25.47 -7.46
CA ASP A 609 -8.70 -25.76 -8.78
C ASP A 609 -9.18 -24.50 -9.52
N ASN A 610 -9.60 -23.48 -8.77
CA ASN A 610 -10.04 -22.21 -9.35
C ASN A 610 -8.90 -21.52 -10.11
N SER A 611 -9.07 -21.26 -11.41
CA SER A 611 -8.01 -20.75 -12.28
C SER A 611 -7.42 -19.41 -11.84
N TRP A 612 -8.24 -18.51 -11.28
CA TRP A 612 -7.77 -17.22 -10.77
C TRP A 612 -6.89 -17.38 -9.54
N ALA A 613 -7.34 -18.18 -8.57
CA ALA A 613 -6.57 -18.50 -7.37
C ALA A 613 -5.28 -19.28 -7.70
N ARG A 614 -5.37 -20.24 -8.64
CA ARG A 614 -4.26 -21.11 -9.05
C ARG A 614 -3.16 -20.32 -9.75
N ALA A 615 -3.52 -19.45 -10.69
CA ALA A 615 -2.55 -18.58 -11.38
C ALA A 615 -1.69 -17.79 -10.40
N ARG A 616 -2.33 -17.13 -9.43
CA ARG A 616 -1.68 -16.31 -8.42
C ARG A 616 -0.85 -17.14 -7.44
N ALA A 617 -1.37 -18.29 -7.00
CA ALA A 617 -0.65 -19.20 -6.11
C ALA A 617 0.64 -19.74 -6.76
N MET A 618 0.59 -20.14 -8.04
CA MET A 618 1.77 -20.64 -8.75
C MET A 618 2.80 -19.53 -9.01
N ALA A 619 2.35 -18.30 -9.31
CA ALA A 619 3.22 -17.14 -9.39
C ALA A 619 3.91 -16.84 -8.04
N LYS A 620 3.18 -16.91 -6.92
CA LYS A 620 3.75 -16.75 -5.57
C LYS A 620 4.76 -17.85 -5.25
N LEU A 621 4.45 -19.12 -5.52
CA LEU A 621 5.37 -20.24 -5.31
C LEU A 621 6.64 -20.10 -6.14
N ALA A 622 6.52 -19.64 -7.38
CA ALA A 622 7.69 -19.35 -8.22
C ALA A 622 8.56 -18.23 -7.62
N GLN A 623 7.95 -17.15 -7.12
CA GLN A 623 8.68 -16.09 -6.41
C GLN A 623 9.37 -16.59 -5.15
N THR A 624 8.70 -17.44 -4.36
CA THR A 624 9.32 -18.05 -3.18
C THR A 624 10.50 -18.94 -3.56
N LEU A 625 10.44 -19.71 -4.67
CA LEU A 625 11.61 -20.45 -5.15
C LEU A 625 12.77 -19.54 -5.57
N ILE A 626 12.49 -18.38 -6.18
CA ILE A 626 13.51 -17.38 -6.49
C ILE A 626 14.16 -16.89 -5.18
N ASP A 627 13.36 -16.61 -4.16
CA ASP A 627 13.84 -16.17 -2.85
C ASP A 627 14.70 -17.24 -2.16
N LEU A 628 14.34 -18.51 -2.28
CA LEU A 628 15.14 -19.63 -1.74
C LEU A 628 16.48 -19.76 -2.47
N ALA A 629 16.52 -19.55 -3.79
CA ALA A 629 17.73 -19.66 -4.59
C ALA A 629 18.65 -18.43 -4.48
N ALA A 630 18.08 -17.23 -4.32
CA ALA A 630 18.81 -15.97 -4.20
C ALA A 630 18.31 -15.11 -3.02
N PRO A 631 18.53 -15.55 -1.75
CA PRO A 631 17.90 -14.93 -0.58
C PRO A 631 18.23 -13.45 -0.37
N LYS A 632 19.38 -12.98 -0.86
CA LYS A 632 19.77 -11.56 -0.76
C LYS A 632 18.89 -10.62 -1.57
N THR A 633 18.27 -11.13 -2.64
CA THR A 633 17.36 -10.39 -3.53
C THR A 633 15.89 -10.50 -3.09
N ALA A 634 15.60 -11.29 -2.05
CA ALA A 634 14.27 -11.41 -1.48
C ALA A 634 13.80 -10.06 -0.90
N ALA A 635 12.49 -9.82 -0.93
CA ALA A 635 11.90 -8.66 -0.27
C ALA A 635 12.19 -8.69 1.24
N THR A 636 12.50 -7.53 1.81
CA THR A 636 12.70 -7.33 3.26
C THR A 636 11.39 -7.46 4.00
N ALA A 637 11.45 -7.70 5.32
CA ALA A 637 10.25 -7.71 6.15
C ALA A 637 9.44 -6.39 6.00
N ASP A 638 10.13 -5.26 5.81
CA ASP A 638 9.51 -3.95 5.53
C ASP A 638 8.75 -3.97 4.19
N GLU A 639 9.39 -4.45 3.12
CA GLU A 639 8.79 -4.56 1.79
C GLU A 639 7.62 -5.55 1.76
N MET A 640 7.79 -6.72 2.37
CA MET A 640 6.72 -7.72 2.48
C MET A 640 5.51 -7.19 3.27
N SER A 641 5.74 -6.35 4.29
CA SER A 641 4.65 -5.75 5.07
C SER A 641 3.88 -4.65 4.31
N LYS A 642 4.47 -4.09 3.25
CA LYS A 642 3.84 -3.10 2.35
C LYS A 642 3.15 -3.76 1.16
N GLU A 643 3.51 -5.01 0.85
CA GLU A 643 2.97 -5.80 -0.26
C GLU A 643 1.79 -6.71 0.12
N ALA A 644 1.45 -6.78 1.41
CA ALA A 644 0.27 -7.51 1.86
C ALA A 644 -1.01 -6.80 1.35
N PRO A 645 -1.87 -7.48 0.57
CA PRO A 645 -3.08 -6.90 -0.01
C PRO A 645 -4.15 -6.56 1.04
#